data_AF-A0AAD5STE8-F1
#
_entry.id   AF-A0AAD5STE8-F1
#
_cell.length_a   1.000
_cell.length_b   1.000
_cell.length_c   1.000
_cell.angle_alpha   90.00
_cell.angle_beta   90.00
_cell.angle_gamma   90.00
#
_symmetry.space_group_name_H-M   'P 1'
#
loop_
_entity.id
_entity.type
_entity.pdbx_description
1 polymer ?
#
loop_
_entity_poly.entity_id
_entity_poly.type
_entity_poly.pdbx_seq_one_letter_code
_entity_poly.pdbx_strand_id
1 'polypeptide(L)'
;MSESGHSNSGGNNNNNANVFLRLGLEQIEKSKDAKKIVGLNDAVACALAIIDKTKNRKIGNNDVANTANISSSATSASADGYTDHEIDPDVDAESDGRSLFEPLQIACRSRLVSLAVPAVDTLGKLFAYNYWNSWVDTQSDAASLTAGAVATSTIPEDSKSEDFGEDNKNNGSLPTLAIHAICEAITAVSSISNSAATHVDDDKLQLQIVKALAAAILTSIPSSIKLALVSNLLHGQPLQRAIRTTFNIFLLAKNPSTQIVAQASLTQMIHAVFQRIPKEMQPFGSLNFATDVAEEENGEETVAYFDINVKDLFTVLKALCKLSIKPIPAGEGSADLKSTPMRSKLLSLHLIHTILCSHIHIFFLNAPTLFASQIPALFNELSSSALAQTVTVYTPTLFIHAIKPYLLLSLSRNSVSVVPQVFDVSMEIFGRILIELRVFLKREISAIFTEIILPILESKSSLVTFHQRTSLLKILTSIFSTNNSGGRLLVEIYLNYDCDLESTTTRENIWERFVTLLSRLVTLHNNTKDSQQQLTNATASTTIDATKHSIIRPMTTQALTSYTKEQLKELYSTNGDFSDLKKRGVEVLVKGVLEPLVEWGWEKWKLESDEGAAAAENAKILMQSVDGLAISEETSSSTLELEDTGRSGTRNSVTTASFDDPTQFETLRLKKQSLLEGIKSFNEKPKKGMQLLLNNHSILSRTPHDIASFLLSTEGLNKSMIGEFLGEGIDENISIMHAFVDLQDFTNVPFVAALRTFLQSFRLPGEAQKIDRFMLKFAERFVLQNPNQFSSADTAYVLAYSVIMLNTDQHNSQVKKKMTVEDFLKNNKGIDGESDLPEDFLKGIYEEIRIDEIVLKDEKPGGTLTTENVSERVKFERAAADMALKTEERLKAGIHRARSSQQPDEESTAFGNSGIFYSATHYEHVKNMFEVIWMSVFTALSAFLQEAEDLDSILLALQGFRYSITIACMFEMDLERKAFLSTLGKFALISGNADVKLKTMEAVNAMLEIPRLLGGRLGDGWTEVVVCISNLEKLQTVDG
;
A
#
# COMPACT_ATOMS: atom_id res chain seq x y z
N MET A 1 16.20 12.21 -47.12
CA MET A 1 15.51 13.37 -47.73
C MET A 1 14.22 13.60 -46.94
N SER A 2 14.04 14.69 -46.20
CA SER A 2 14.83 15.93 -46.13
C SER A 2 14.93 16.43 -44.68
N GLU A 3 16.16 16.56 -44.17
CA GLU A 3 16.46 17.39 -42.99
C GLU A 3 16.55 18.85 -43.43
N SER A 4 15.65 19.71 -42.95
CA SER A 4 15.83 21.17 -42.85
C SER A 4 14.54 21.82 -42.32
N GLY A 5 14.45 22.09 -41.02
CA GLY A 5 13.20 22.66 -40.48
C GLY A 5 13.20 23.09 -39.00
N HIS A 6 14.35 23.27 -38.36
CA HIS A 6 14.45 23.61 -36.93
C HIS A 6 15.44 24.76 -36.68
N SER A 7 15.02 26.01 -36.96
CA SER A 7 15.80 27.22 -36.59
C SER A 7 15.02 28.54 -36.73
N ASN A 8 13.80 28.67 -36.17
CA ASN A 8 13.13 30.01 -36.15
C ASN A 8 12.06 30.28 -35.06
N SER A 9 11.80 29.38 -34.10
CA SER A 9 10.74 29.57 -33.10
C SER A 9 11.17 30.37 -31.85
N GLY A 10 12.45 30.29 -31.45
CA GLY A 10 12.94 30.88 -30.20
C GLY A 10 12.88 32.42 -30.15
N GLY A 11 13.17 33.10 -31.28
CA GLY A 11 13.22 34.56 -31.33
C GLY A 11 11.88 35.27 -31.07
N ASN A 12 10.76 34.61 -31.39
CA ASN A 12 9.43 35.24 -31.32
C ASN A 12 8.83 35.18 -29.90
N ASN A 13 9.07 34.09 -29.15
CA ASN A 13 8.61 33.97 -27.76
C ASN A 13 9.27 35.00 -26.84
N ASN A 14 10.56 35.26 -27.01
CA ASN A 14 11.29 36.16 -26.14
C ASN A 14 10.90 37.63 -26.34
N ASN A 15 10.51 38.02 -27.56
CA ASN A 15 9.95 39.34 -27.83
C ASN A 15 8.57 39.53 -27.15
N ASN A 16 7.71 38.51 -27.19
CA ASN A 16 6.40 38.55 -26.52
C ASN A 16 6.53 38.61 -24.99
N ALA A 17 7.46 37.85 -24.40
CA ALA A 17 7.72 37.87 -22.97
C ALA A 17 8.21 39.26 -22.47
N ASN A 18 9.08 39.92 -23.21
CA ASN A 18 9.51 41.31 -22.92
C ASN A 18 8.35 42.32 -22.98
N VAL A 19 7.37 42.13 -23.88
CA VAL A 19 6.15 42.95 -23.92
C VAL A 19 5.30 42.74 -22.66
N PHE A 20 5.12 41.50 -22.20
CA PHE A 20 4.39 41.24 -20.96
C PHE A 20 5.10 41.80 -19.73
N LEU A 21 6.43 41.70 -19.67
CA LEU A 21 7.25 42.29 -18.60
C LEU A 21 7.08 43.82 -18.53
N ARG A 22 7.21 44.51 -19.68
CA ARG A 22 7.01 45.96 -19.77
C ARG A 22 5.60 46.37 -19.31
N LEU A 23 4.57 45.69 -19.83
CA LEU A 23 3.17 45.97 -19.47
C LEU A 23 2.90 45.76 -17.97
N GLY A 24 3.51 44.73 -17.37
CA GLY A 24 3.44 44.45 -15.94
C GLY A 24 4.09 45.55 -15.09
N LEU A 25 5.30 45.96 -15.45
CA LEU A 25 6.03 47.05 -14.78
C LEU A 25 5.29 48.40 -14.90
N GLU A 26 4.81 48.75 -16.10
CA GLU A 26 3.98 49.94 -16.32
C GLU A 26 2.66 49.88 -15.54
N GLN A 27 2.06 48.71 -15.35
CA GLN A 27 0.84 48.55 -14.54
C GLN A 27 1.11 48.74 -13.04
N ILE A 28 2.27 48.30 -12.55
CA ILE A 28 2.74 48.56 -11.18
C ILE A 28 2.98 50.06 -10.99
N GLU A 29 3.72 50.71 -11.90
CA GLU A 29 4.00 52.16 -11.87
C GLU A 29 2.73 53.02 -11.84
N LYS A 30 1.74 52.68 -12.70
CA LYS A 30 0.45 53.39 -12.80
C LYS A 30 -0.46 53.17 -11.58
N SER A 31 -0.11 52.26 -10.67
CA SER A 31 -0.87 52.03 -9.44
C SER A 31 -0.70 53.19 -8.44
N LYS A 32 -1.81 53.69 -7.91
CA LYS A 32 -1.80 54.72 -6.84
C LYS A 32 -1.04 54.27 -5.59
N ASP A 33 -0.91 52.96 -5.39
CA ASP A 33 -0.25 52.36 -4.24
C ASP A 33 1.27 52.23 -4.40
N ALA A 34 1.83 52.31 -5.62
CA ALA A 34 3.27 52.16 -5.84
C ALA A 34 4.08 53.24 -5.10
N LYS A 35 3.53 54.46 -5.01
CA LYS A 35 4.09 55.58 -4.23
C LYS A 35 4.15 55.35 -2.71
N LYS A 36 3.52 54.29 -2.18
CA LYS A 36 3.56 53.92 -0.76
C LYS A 36 4.74 53.01 -0.41
N ILE A 37 5.43 52.44 -1.41
CA ILE A 37 6.55 51.53 -1.22
C ILE A 37 7.85 52.23 -1.62
N VAL A 38 8.76 52.39 -0.65
CA VAL A 38 10.06 53.04 -0.85
C VAL A 38 10.90 52.24 -1.85
N GLY A 39 11.54 52.92 -2.81
CA GLY A 39 12.41 52.31 -3.82
C GLY A 39 11.70 51.60 -4.99
N LEU A 40 10.37 51.35 -4.91
CA LEU A 40 9.67 50.58 -5.95
C LEU A 40 9.66 51.31 -7.31
N ASN A 41 9.38 52.61 -7.34
CA ASN A 41 9.35 53.36 -8.61
C ASN A 41 10.75 53.50 -9.22
N ASP A 42 11.78 53.65 -8.40
CA ASP A 42 13.18 53.77 -8.84
C ASP A 42 13.65 52.43 -9.45
N ALA A 43 13.29 51.31 -8.82
CA ALA A 43 13.51 49.98 -9.35
C ALA A 43 12.75 49.74 -10.67
N VAL A 44 11.45 50.13 -10.76
CA VAL A 44 10.68 50.03 -12.01
C VAL A 44 11.33 50.84 -13.14
N ALA A 45 11.78 52.07 -12.86
CA ALA A 45 12.47 52.90 -13.84
C ALA A 45 13.79 52.26 -14.31
N CYS A 46 14.56 51.65 -13.39
CA CYS A 46 15.76 50.89 -13.71
C CYS A 46 15.46 49.70 -14.64
N ALA A 47 14.48 48.86 -14.29
CA ALA A 47 14.07 47.70 -15.08
C ALA A 47 13.57 48.09 -16.48
N LEU A 48 12.77 49.16 -16.60
CA LEU A 48 12.32 49.68 -17.89
C LEU A 48 13.50 50.19 -18.75
N ALA A 49 14.50 50.84 -18.14
CA ALA A 49 15.72 51.26 -18.84
C ALA A 49 16.56 50.07 -19.35
N ILE A 50 16.61 48.95 -18.60
CA ILE A 50 17.27 47.71 -19.04
C ILE A 50 16.52 47.09 -20.24
N ILE A 51 15.18 47.09 -20.23
CA ILE A 51 14.36 46.62 -21.37
C ILE A 51 14.58 47.50 -22.62
N ASP A 52 14.65 48.82 -22.47
CA ASP A 52 14.89 49.72 -23.60
C ASP A 52 16.36 49.66 -24.11
N LYS A 53 17.35 49.43 -23.24
CA LYS A 53 18.75 49.11 -23.63
C LYS A 53 18.84 47.83 -24.46
N THR A 54 18.23 46.73 -23.99
CA THR A 54 18.29 45.43 -24.69
C THR A 54 17.55 45.44 -26.02
N LYS A 55 16.48 46.23 -26.15
CA LYS A 55 15.81 46.51 -27.43
C LYS A 55 16.74 47.22 -28.42
N ASN A 56 17.51 48.22 -27.96
CA ASN A 56 18.41 49.00 -28.83
C ASN A 56 19.64 48.19 -29.30
N ARG A 57 20.22 47.31 -28.46
CA ARG A 57 21.30 46.38 -28.89
C ARG A 57 20.89 45.51 -30.09
N LYS A 58 19.63 45.06 -30.16
CA LYS A 58 19.12 44.25 -31.29
C LYS A 58 18.83 45.04 -32.57
N ILE A 59 18.55 46.35 -32.47
CA ILE A 59 18.34 47.20 -33.64
C ILE A 59 19.69 47.49 -34.32
N GLY A 60 20.72 47.84 -33.54
CA GLY A 60 22.07 48.13 -34.06
C GLY A 60 22.69 46.99 -34.88
N ASN A 61 22.54 45.73 -34.46
CA ASN A 61 23.08 44.59 -35.21
C ASN A 61 22.36 44.33 -36.55
N ASN A 62 21.08 44.70 -36.69
CA ASN A 62 20.35 44.55 -37.96
C ASN A 62 20.73 45.64 -38.98
N ASP A 63 21.08 46.84 -38.53
CA ASP A 63 21.52 47.93 -39.42
C ASP A 63 22.95 47.74 -39.94
N VAL A 64 23.82 47.06 -39.17
CA VAL A 64 25.17 46.64 -39.62
C VAL A 64 25.09 45.51 -40.66
N ALA A 65 24.13 44.60 -40.56
CA ALA A 65 23.95 43.51 -41.53
C ALA A 65 23.46 44.01 -42.92
N ASN A 66 22.68 45.10 -42.96
CA ASN A 66 22.10 45.64 -44.20
C ASN A 66 22.96 46.70 -44.92
N THR A 67 24.11 47.10 -44.37
CA THR A 67 24.99 48.13 -44.96
C THR A 67 26.23 47.57 -45.66
N ALA A 68 26.43 46.25 -45.65
CA ALA A 68 27.55 45.56 -46.31
C ALA A 68 27.31 45.25 -47.81
N ASN A 69 26.75 46.18 -48.58
CA ASN A 69 26.81 46.15 -50.06
C ASN A 69 26.37 47.49 -50.70
N ILE A 70 27.32 48.41 -50.92
CA ILE A 70 27.50 49.23 -52.14
C ILE A 70 28.77 50.08 -51.98
N SER A 71 29.49 50.28 -53.08
CA SER A 71 30.90 50.69 -53.08
C SER A 71 31.16 52.19 -53.15
N SER A 72 32.31 52.59 -52.60
CA SER A 72 33.24 53.63 -53.09
C SER A 72 32.77 55.08 -53.29
N SER A 73 33.28 56.03 -52.49
CA SER A 73 34.31 57.01 -52.93
C SER A 73 34.57 58.15 -51.92
N ALA A 74 35.75 58.78 -52.05
CA ALA A 74 36.12 60.15 -51.62
C ALA A 74 36.40 60.51 -50.12
N THR A 75 37.71 60.63 -49.84
CA THR A 75 38.39 61.76 -49.13
C THR A 75 37.98 62.25 -47.72
N SER A 76 38.83 61.88 -46.74
CA SER A 76 39.51 62.74 -45.75
C SER A 76 38.79 63.89 -45.01
N ALA A 77 38.61 63.74 -43.69
CA ALA A 77 38.77 64.79 -42.66
C ALA A 77 39.10 64.14 -41.29
N SER A 78 39.63 64.92 -40.33
CA SER A 78 40.33 64.44 -39.12
C SER A 78 39.72 64.95 -37.80
N ALA A 79 40.10 64.32 -36.67
CA ALA A 79 39.81 64.67 -35.26
C ALA A 79 38.32 64.55 -34.83
N ASP A 80 37.89 64.36 -33.57
CA ASP A 80 38.45 63.77 -32.33
C ASP A 80 37.22 63.51 -31.39
N GLY A 81 37.22 62.69 -30.34
CA GLY A 81 38.25 61.81 -29.76
C GLY A 81 37.97 61.58 -28.26
N TYR A 82 37.60 60.35 -27.84
CA TYR A 82 37.35 59.96 -26.43
C TYR A 82 37.67 58.47 -26.22
N THR A 83 38.21 58.12 -25.06
CA THR A 83 38.79 56.79 -24.77
C THR A 83 37.76 55.77 -24.30
N ASP A 84 37.75 54.60 -24.96
CA ASP A 84 37.09 53.40 -24.43
C ASP A 84 37.78 52.92 -23.14
N HIS A 85 36.96 52.60 -22.13
CA HIS A 85 37.34 51.61 -21.12
C HIS A 85 36.74 50.28 -21.56
N GLU A 86 37.58 49.29 -21.81
CA GLU A 86 37.14 47.90 -21.99
C GLU A 86 36.47 47.43 -20.69
N ILE A 87 35.18 47.11 -20.77
CA ILE A 87 34.39 46.52 -19.68
C ILE A 87 34.10 45.08 -20.05
N ASP A 88 34.36 44.17 -19.11
CA ASP A 88 34.21 42.74 -19.25
C ASP A 88 32.73 42.36 -19.41
N PRO A 89 32.29 41.84 -20.59
CA PRO A 89 30.86 41.78 -20.93
C PRO A 89 30.05 40.74 -20.15
N ASP A 90 30.70 39.78 -19.48
CA ASP A 90 30.04 38.66 -18.82
C ASP A 90 29.54 38.98 -17.40
N VAL A 91 30.08 40.03 -16.75
CA VAL A 91 29.69 40.42 -15.37
C VAL A 91 28.36 41.20 -15.35
N ASP A 92 28.05 41.94 -16.41
CA ASP A 92 26.86 42.80 -16.48
C ASP A 92 25.55 41.99 -16.58
N ALA A 93 25.55 40.82 -17.21
CA ALA A 93 24.34 40.10 -17.57
C ALA A 93 23.53 39.57 -16.37
N GLU A 94 24.18 38.98 -15.36
CA GLU A 94 23.47 38.46 -14.18
C GLU A 94 23.00 39.60 -13.26
N SER A 95 23.76 40.70 -13.20
CA SER A 95 23.40 41.93 -12.48
C SER A 95 22.18 42.61 -13.10
N ASP A 96 22.21 42.86 -14.43
CA ASP A 96 21.07 43.38 -15.19
C ASP A 96 19.84 42.47 -15.04
N GLY A 97 20.04 41.15 -15.06
CA GLY A 97 19.00 40.16 -14.80
C GLY A 97 18.35 40.34 -13.43
N ARG A 98 19.13 40.41 -12.34
CA ARG A 98 18.56 40.58 -10.98
C ARG A 98 17.81 41.91 -10.84
N SER A 99 18.37 43.02 -11.34
CA SER A 99 17.72 44.35 -11.32
C SER A 99 16.44 44.42 -12.18
N LEU A 100 16.32 43.59 -13.22
CA LEU A 100 15.12 43.50 -14.05
C LEU A 100 13.89 42.95 -13.29
N PHE A 101 14.08 42.06 -12.31
CA PHE A 101 12.99 41.43 -11.54
C PHE A 101 12.81 41.95 -10.12
N GLU A 102 13.79 42.67 -9.57
CA GLU A 102 13.69 43.37 -8.28
C GLU A 102 12.35 44.11 -8.09
N PRO A 103 11.79 44.86 -9.07
CA PRO A 103 10.53 45.57 -8.87
C PRO A 103 9.34 44.62 -8.68
N LEU A 104 9.35 43.46 -9.35
CA LEU A 104 8.33 42.42 -9.21
C LEU A 104 8.43 41.75 -7.83
N GLN A 105 9.65 41.52 -7.33
CA GLN A 105 9.87 40.98 -5.99
C GLN A 105 9.40 41.96 -4.90
N ILE A 106 9.73 43.25 -5.02
CA ILE A 106 9.27 44.30 -4.11
C ILE A 106 7.73 44.41 -4.15
N ALA A 107 7.13 44.37 -5.34
CA ALA A 107 5.67 44.40 -5.51
C ALA A 107 4.98 43.17 -4.87
N CYS A 108 5.56 41.97 -4.97
CA CYS A 108 5.07 40.78 -4.26
C CYS A 108 5.18 40.92 -2.73
N ARG A 109 6.28 41.49 -2.23
CA ARG A 109 6.54 41.69 -0.79
C ARG A 109 5.76 42.87 -0.17
N SER A 110 5.19 43.75 -1.00
CA SER A 110 4.53 45.01 -0.61
C SER A 110 3.33 44.87 0.35
N ARG A 111 2.80 43.65 0.54
CA ARG A 111 1.54 43.35 1.27
C ARG A 111 0.29 44.01 0.66
N LEU A 112 0.39 44.56 -0.55
CA LEU A 112 -0.69 45.27 -1.24
C LEU A 112 -1.14 44.48 -2.48
N VAL A 113 -2.38 43.98 -2.47
CA VAL A 113 -2.95 43.17 -3.57
C VAL A 113 -2.91 43.89 -4.92
N SER A 114 -3.11 45.22 -4.91
CA SER A 114 -3.05 46.09 -6.09
C SER A 114 -1.70 46.09 -6.81
N LEU A 115 -0.61 45.76 -6.11
CA LEU A 115 0.75 45.64 -6.64
C LEU A 115 1.15 44.16 -6.83
N ALA A 116 0.77 43.29 -5.89
CA ALA A 116 1.10 41.88 -5.93
C ALA A 116 0.41 41.11 -7.08
N VAL A 117 -0.86 41.42 -7.40
CA VAL A 117 -1.58 40.72 -8.49
C VAL A 117 -0.94 40.97 -9.87
N PRO A 118 -0.65 42.22 -10.29
CA PRO A 118 0.09 42.47 -11.53
C PRO A 118 1.48 41.82 -11.54
N ALA A 119 2.20 41.85 -10.41
CA ALA A 119 3.53 41.25 -10.31
C ALA A 119 3.50 39.72 -10.50
N VAL A 120 2.60 39.02 -9.79
CA VAL A 120 2.43 37.56 -9.89
C VAL A 120 1.92 37.14 -11.27
N ASP A 121 1.02 37.92 -11.89
CA ASP A 121 0.58 37.67 -13.28
C ASP A 121 1.72 37.83 -14.29
N THR A 122 2.58 38.83 -14.09
CA THR A 122 3.77 39.04 -14.94
C THR A 122 4.76 37.89 -14.78
N LEU A 123 5.09 37.50 -13.54
CA LEU A 123 5.98 36.36 -13.27
C LEU A 123 5.41 35.05 -13.85
N GLY A 124 4.11 34.79 -13.68
CA GLY A 124 3.43 33.63 -14.26
C GLY A 124 3.49 33.60 -15.79
N LYS A 125 3.40 34.74 -16.46
CA LYS A 125 3.60 34.85 -17.91
C LYS A 125 5.06 34.58 -18.32
N LEU A 126 6.05 35.07 -17.57
CA LEU A 126 7.47 34.78 -17.87
C LEU A 126 7.77 33.28 -17.82
N PHE A 127 7.17 32.57 -16.84
CA PHE A 127 7.19 31.10 -16.81
C PHE A 127 6.46 30.49 -18.02
N ALA A 128 5.25 30.96 -18.34
CA ALA A 128 4.47 30.41 -19.46
C ALA A 128 5.15 30.54 -20.83
N TYR A 129 5.98 31.57 -21.02
CA TYR A 129 6.75 31.80 -22.25
C TYR A 129 8.20 31.29 -22.19
N ASN A 130 8.59 30.57 -21.13
CA ASN A 130 9.94 30.04 -20.89
C ASN A 130 11.06 31.11 -21.02
N TYR A 131 10.77 32.34 -20.57
CA TYR A 131 11.69 33.51 -20.67
C TYR A 131 13.08 33.22 -20.10
N TRP A 132 13.12 32.47 -19.00
CA TRP A 132 14.31 32.09 -18.25
C TRP A 132 15.34 31.31 -19.06
N ASN A 133 14.92 30.51 -20.05
CA ASN A 133 15.85 29.74 -20.87
C ASN A 133 16.74 30.66 -21.74
N SER A 134 16.31 31.90 -22.02
CA SER A 134 17.12 32.85 -22.81
C SER A 134 18.28 33.50 -22.04
N TRP A 135 18.43 33.20 -20.76
CA TRP A 135 19.54 33.64 -19.90
C TRP A 135 20.57 32.52 -19.66
N VAL A 136 20.37 31.33 -20.25
CA VAL A 136 21.23 30.14 -20.03
C VAL A 136 22.43 30.10 -21.01
N ASP A 137 22.32 30.70 -22.20
CA ASP A 137 23.33 30.65 -23.28
C ASP A 137 24.63 31.45 -23.01
N THR A 138 24.92 31.86 -21.76
CA THR A 138 26.10 32.70 -21.42
C THR A 138 27.01 32.15 -20.33
N GLN A 139 26.77 30.95 -19.80
CA GLN A 139 27.70 30.29 -18.87
C GLN A 139 28.00 28.85 -19.30
N SER A 140 29.28 28.57 -19.54
CA SER A 140 29.84 27.23 -19.77
C SER A 140 29.94 26.39 -18.49
N ASP A 141 28.95 26.50 -17.59
CA ASP A 141 28.98 25.97 -16.22
C ASP A 141 28.13 24.72 -16.02
N ALA A 142 28.13 23.82 -17.02
CA ALA A 142 27.72 22.42 -16.84
C ALA A 142 28.48 21.76 -15.66
N ALA A 143 29.70 22.21 -15.36
CA ALA A 143 30.52 21.78 -14.23
C ALA A 143 30.09 22.32 -12.84
N SER A 144 29.15 23.26 -12.75
CA SER A 144 28.69 23.80 -11.45
C SER A 144 27.54 23.00 -10.83
N LEU A 145 26.68 22.40 -11.67
CA LEU A 145 25.57 21.54 -11.25
C LEU A 145 26.03 20.26 -10.55
N THR A 146 27.25 19.78 -10.86
CA THR A 146 27.88 18.61 -10.22
C THR A 146 28.50 18.94 -8.86
N ALA A 147 29.02 20.16 -8.65
CA ALA A 147 29.73 20.53 -7.42
C ALA A 147 28.82 20.78 -6.21
N GLY A 148 27.64 21.36 -6.41
CA GLY A 148 26.70 21.69 -5.32
C GLY A 148 25.92 20.50 -4.74
N ALA A 149 25.85 19.38 -5.48
CA ALA A 149 24.97 18.24 -5.15
C ALA A 149 25.67 17.11 -4.35
N VAL A 150 27.00 17.15 -4.21
CA VAL A 150 27.79 16.12 -3.48
C VAL A 150 27.99 16.49 -2.01
N ALA A 151 27.30 17.52 -1.51
CA ALA A 151 27.10 17.71 -0.07
C ALA A 151 26.29 16.52 0.48
N THR A 152 26.99 15.52 1.03
CA THR A 152 26.42 14.34 1.69
C THR A 152 25.60 14.72 2.92
N SER A 153 24.35 15.15 2.70
CA SER A 153 23.35 15.24 3.76
C SER A 153 22.87 13.83 4.09
N THR A 154 23.51 13.22 5.09
CA THR A 154 22.88 12.14 5.87
C THR A 154 21.47 12.56 6.24
N ILE A 155 20.47 11.72 5.92
CA ILE A 155 19.06 11.97 6.22
C ILE A 155 18.92 12.28 7.72
N PRO A 156 18.55 13.51 8.13
CA PRO A 156 18.33 13.80 9.53
C PRO A 156 17.02 13.14 9.99
N GLU A 157 17.06 12.41 11.10
CA GLU A 157 15.86 11.95 11.79
C GLU A 157 15.09 13.10 12.45
N ASP A 158 13.85 12.82 12.85
CA ASP A 158 12.86 13.80 13.27
C ASP A 158 13.32 14.76 14.39
N SER A 159 13.27 16.08 14.15
CA SER A 159 12.88 17.04 15.20
C SER A 159 12.39 18.40 14.68
N LYS A 160 11.31 18.87 15.34
CA LYS A 160 10.87 20.24 15.63
C LYS A 160 11.24 21.40 14.68
N SER A 161 10.19 22.04 14.16
CA SER A 161 10.14 23.45 13.71
C SER A 161 11.31 23.93 12.83
N GLU A 162 11.16 23.74 11.51
CA GLU A 162 11.89 24.49 10.49
C GLU A 162 11.48 25.97 10.54
N ASP A 163 12.07 26.71 11.47
CA ASP A 163 12.11 28.17 11.39
C ASP A 163 13.20 28.56 10.38
N PHE A 164 12.83 29.35 9.37
CA PHE A 164 13.70 29.60 8.23
C PHE A 164 14.73 30.68 8.57
N GLY A 165 15.99 30.29 8.75
CA GLY A 165 17.11 31.22 8.86
C GLY A 165 17.12 32.22 7.70
N GLU A 166 17.33 33.51 8.01
CA GLU A 166 17.13 34.59 7.03
C GLU A 166 18.19 34.65 5.92
N ASP A 167 19.30 33.93 6.09
CA ASP A 167 20.57 34.15 5.38
C ASP A 167 20.59 33.69 3.91
N ASN A 168 19.57 32.96 3.44
CA ASN A 168 19.60 32.31 2.11
C ASN A 168 18.64 32.92 1.06
N LYS A 169 18.16 34.15 1.29
CA LYS A 169 17.14 34.81 0.43
C LYS A 169 17.66 35.34 -0.91
N ASN A 170 18.98 35.47 -1.11
CA ASN A 170 19.59 36.16 -2.26
C ASN A 170 20.51 35.30 -3.18
N ASN A 171 20.74 34.02 -2.85
CA ASN A 171 21.73 33.16 -3.53
C ASN A 171 21.10 32.04 -4.39
N GLY A 172 19.86 32.22 -4.86
CA GLY A 172 19.17 31.26 -5.75
C GLY A 172 19.13 31.71 -7.21
N SER A 173 18.92 30.77 -8.14
CA SER A 173 18.72 31.07 -9.56
C SER A 173 17.50 31.98 -9.79
N LEU A 174 17.48 32.76 -10.88
CA LEU A 174 16.38 33.68 -11.19
C LEU A 174 14.98 33.03 -11.18
N PRO A 175 14.76 31.81 -11.73
CA PRO A 175 13.49 31.09 -11.59
C PRO A 175 13.14 30.75 -10.14
N THR A 176 14.13 30.38 -9.32
CA THR A 176 13.96 30.09 -7.89
C THR A 176 13.52 31.33 -7.12
N LEU A 177 14.16 32.47 -7.37
CA LEU A 177 13.80 33.76 -6.78
C LEU A 177 12.39 34.20 -7.19
N ALA A 178 11.99 33.96 -8.45
CA ALA A 178 10.64 34.23 -8.93
C ALA A 178 9.58 33.35 -8.22
N ILE A 179 9.83 32.05 -8.03
CA ILE A 179 8.94 31.16 -7.24
C ILE A 179 8.88 31.61 -5.77
N HIS A 180 10.01 32.01 -5.20
CA HIS A 180 10.05 32.54 -3.83
C HIS A 180 9.21 33.80 -3.70
N ALA A 181 9.31 34.75 -4.64
CA ALA A 181 8.48 35.96 -4.65
C ALA A 181 6.98 35.67 -4.81
N ILE A 182 6.59 34.76 -5.72
CA ILE A 182 5.19 34.32 -5.88
C ILE A 182 4.65 33.69 -4.58
N CYS A 183 5.45 32.84 -3.92
CA CYS A 183 5.06 32.20 -2.66
C CYS A 183 5.13 33.15 -1.45
N GLU A 184 5.93 34.22 -1.50
CA GLU A 184 5.97 35.26 -0.47
C GLU A 184 4.77 36.20 -0.55
N ALA A 185 4.21 36.43 -1.74
CA ALA A 185 3.05 37.31 -1.93
C ALA A 185 1.84 36.91 -1.07
N ILE A 186 1.54 35.61 -0.93
CA ILE A 186 0.44 35.15 -0.07
C ILE A 186 0.75 35.35 1.42
N THR A 187 1.98 35.06 1.86
CA THR A 187 2.41 35.24 3.26
C THR A 187 2.41 36.72 3.66
N ALA A 188 2.87 37.59 2.77
CA ALA A 188 2.90 39.04 2.93
C ALA A 188 1.49 39.60 3.14
N VAL A 189 0.52 39.21 2.31
CA VAL A 189 -0.87 39.71 2.39
C VAL A 189 -1.65 39.08 3.55
N SER A 190 -1.48 37.77 3.81
CA SER A 190 -2.18 37.08 4.90
C SER A 190 -1.87 37.66 6.29
N SER A 191 -0.71 38.31 6.45
CA SER A 191 -0.29 38.94 7.72
C SER A 191 -1.14 40.13 8.18
N ILE A 192 -2.07 40.63 7.35
CA ILE A 192 -2.89 41.83 7.60
C ILE A 192 -4.40 41.52 7.75
N SER A 193 -4.85 40.31 7.40
CA SER A 193 -6.27 39.98 7.13
C SER A 193 -7.19 39.92 8.36
N ASN A 194 -7.53 41.08 8.94
CA ASN A 194 -8.54 41.27 9.99
C ASN A 194 -9.73 42.17 9.59
N SER A 195 -9.95 42.44 8.30
CA SER A 195 -11.05 43.29 7.81
C SER A 195 -11.95 42.60 6.77
N ALA A 196 -13.21 43.01 6.69
CA ALA A 196 -14.16 42.43 5.74
C ALA A 196 -13.90 42.84 4.27
N ALA A 197 -13.34 44.03 4.03
CA ALA A 197 -13.06 44.53 2.69
C ALA A 197 -11.89 43.79 2.01
N THR A 198 -10.93 43.28 2.78
CA THR A 198 -9.74 42.58 2.27
C THR A 198 -10.01 41.19 1.68
N HIS A 199 -11.20 40.62 1.84
CA HIS A 199 -11.47 39.23 1.41
C HIS A 199 -11.61 39.03 -0.11
N VAL A 200 -12.19 39.99 -0.85
CA VAL A 200 -12.36 39.85 -2.31
C VAL A 200 -11.02 39.99 -3.06
N ASP A 201 -10.15 40.85 -2.53
CA ASP A 201 -8.82 41.09 -3.08
C ASP A 201 -7.86 39.91 -2.77
N ASP A 202 -7.96 39.31 -1.59
CA ASP A 202 -7.23 38.09 -1.20
C ASP A 202 -7.57 36.90 -2.14
N ASP A 203 -8.86 36.64 -2.42
CA ASP A 203 -9.29 35.61 -3.38
C ASP A 203 -8.66 35.79 -4.78
N LYS A 204 -8.56 37.03 -5.25
CA LYS A 204 -7.99 37.37 -6.56
C LYS A 204 -6.49 37.10 -6.61
N LEU A 205 -5.77 37.40 -5.52
CA LEU A 205 -4.35 37.09 -5.39
C LEU A 205 -4.11 35.57 -5.30
N GLN A 206 -4.88 34.86 -4.47
CA GLN A 206 -4.79 33.40 -4.34
C GLN A 206 -4.99 32.71 -5.70
N LEU A 207 -6.01 33.09 -6.46
CA LEU A 207 -6.26 32.55 -7.80
C LEU A 207 -5.10 32.84 -8.76
N GLN A 208 -4.49 34.03 -8.69
CA GLN A 208 -3.38 34.40 -9.56
C GLN A 208 -2.08 33.66 -9.20
N ILE A 209 -1.83 33.44 -7.90
CA ILE A 209 -0.71 32.63 -7.41
C ILE A 209 -0.84 31.18 -7.89
N VAL A 210 -2.03 30.57 -7.75
CA VAL A 210 -2.27 29.20 -8.26
C VAL A 210 -1.97 29.11 -9.76
N LYS A 211 -2.43 30.08 -10.57
CA LYS A 211 -2.15 30.12 -12.01
C LYS A 211 -0.66 30.27 -12.32
N ALA A 212 0.05 31.15 -11.61
CA ALA A 212 1.46 31.39 -11.85
C ALA A 212 2.34 30.18 -11.46
N LEU A 213 2.04 29.54 -10.33
CA LEU A 213 2.71 28.30 -9.89
C LEU A 213 2.38 27.10 -10.80
N ALA A 214 1.14 27.01 -11.28
CA ALA A 214 0.77 26.01 -12.28
C ALA A 214 1.53 26.22 -13.59
N ALA A 215 1.58 27.44 -14.11
CA ALA A 215 2.36 27.77 -15.32
C ALA A 215 3.84 27.34 -15.16
N ALA A 216 4.47 27.68 -14.05
CA ALA A 216 5.88 27.36 -13.77
C ALA A 216 6.23 25.87 -13.75
N ILE A 217 5.26 24.98 -13.45
CA ILE A 217 5.49 23.53 -13.49
C ILE A 217 5.01 22.95 -14.84
N LEU A 218 3.87 23.40 -15.36
CA LEU A 218 3.23 22.79 -16.53
C LEU A 218 3.91 23.11 -17.86
N THR A 219 4.61 24.25 -18.00
CA THR A 219 5.34 24.58 -19.25
C THR A 219 6.72 23.91 -19.37
N SER A 220 7.05 23.01 -18.41
CA SER A 220 8.37 22.38 -18.26
C SER A 220 8.43 20.90 -18.67
N ILE A 221 7.49 20.39 -19.47
CA ILE A 221 7.54 19.01 -19.99
C ILE A 221 8.33 18.99 -21.33
N PRO A 222 9.54 18.43 -21.39
CA PRO A 222 10.37 18.42 -22.59
C PRO A 222 9.89 17.34 -23.57
N SER A 223 9.91 17.62 -24.88
CA SER A 223 9.57 16.62 -25.90
C SER A 223 10.68 15.59 -26.16
N SER A 224 11.87 15.77 -25.58
CA SER A 224 13.00 14.85 -25.64
C SER A 224 13.96 15.06 -24.47
N ILE A 225 14.72 14.02 -24.10
CA ILE A 225 15.74 14.06 -23.02
C ILE A 225 16.79 15.16 -23.29
N LYS A 226 17.19 15.34 -24.56
CA LYS A 226 18.15 16.38 -24.96
C LYS A 226 17.63 17.81 -24.78
N LEU A 227 16.31 18.01 -24.79
CA LEU A 227 15.68 19.29 -24.41
C LEU A 227 15.51 19.43 -22.88
N ALA A 228 15.46 18.31 -22.16
CA ALA A 228 15.25 18.26 -20.71
C ALA A 228 16.45 18.81 -19.93
N LEU A 229 17.66 18.47 -20.38
CA LEU A 229 18.93 18.97 -19.82
C LEU A 229 19.12 20.49 -20.01
N VAL A 230 18.48 21.09 -21.03
CA VAL A 230 18.62 22.51 -21.40
C VAL A 230 17.46 23.38 -20.88
N SER A 231 16.42 22.78 -20.29
CA SER A 231 15.25 23.52 -19.80
C SER A 231 15.29 23.75 -18.29
N ASN A 232 14.93 24.96 -17.85
CA ASN A 232 14.83 25.33 -16.43
C ASN A 232 13.64 24.62 -15.73
N LEU A 233 13.68 23.29 -15.63
CA LEU A 233 12.72 22.52 -14.86
C LEU A 233 12.85 22.88 -13.38
N LEU A 234 11.72 23.17 -12.74
CA LEU A 234 11.70 23.43 -11.32
C LEU A 234 11.90 22.11 -10.56
N HIS A 235 12.99 22.02 -9.80
CA HIS A 235 13.38 20.84 -9.00
C HIS A 235 13.55 21.20 -7.52
N GLY A 236 13.56 20.20 -6.63
CA GLY A 236 13.97 20.34 -5.23
C GLY A 236 13.06 21.25 -4.39
N GLN A 237 13.67 22.08 -3.53
CA GLN A 237 12.96 22.93 -2.57
C GLN A 237 11.96 23.91 -3.23
N PRO A 238 12.29 24.63 -4.31
CA PRO A 238 11.33 25.49 -5.01
C PRO A 238 10.10 24.74 -5.54
N LEU A 239 10.27 23.53 -6.08
CA LEU A 239 9.17 22.68 -6.54
C LEU A 239 8.24 22.30 -5.39
N GLN A 240 8.83 21.84 -4.28
CA GLN A 240 8.09 21.48 -3.07
C GLN A 240 7.35 22.69 -2.47
N ARG A 241 7.98 23.88 -2.47
CA ARG A 241 7.36 25.14 -2.02
C ARG A 241 6.17 25.55 -2.90
N ALA A 242 6.28 25.40 -4.22
CA ALA A 242 5.16 25.66 -5.15
C ALA A 242 3.98 24.71 -4.89
N ILE A 243 4.22 23.40 -4.85
CA ILE A 243 3.20 22.37 -4.58
C ILE A 243 2.54 22.59 -3.21
N ARG A 244 3.33 22.81 -2.15
CA ARG A 244 2.86 23.11 -0.78
C ARG A 244 2.04 24.39 -0.72
N THR A 245 2.40 25.42 -1.49
CA THR A 245 1.66 26.69 -1.53
C THR A 245 0.29 26.52 -2.19
N THR A 246 0.20 25.84 -3.35
CA THR A 246 -1.08 25.51 -3.99
C THR A 246 -1.96 24.62 -3.10
N PHE A 247 -1.37 23.63 -2.42
CA PHE A 247 -2.08 22.79 -1.43
C PHE A 247 -2.63 23.62 -0.25
N ASN A 248 -1.84 24.55 0.29
CA ASN A 248 -2.27 25.44 1.36
C ASN A 248 -3.38 26.41 0.90
N ILE A 249 -3.34 26.89 -0.35
CA ILE A 249 -4.42 27.72 -0.93
C ILE A 249 -5.72 26.91 -0.99
N PHE A 250 -5.68 25.66 -1.48
CA PHE A 250 -6.86 24.77 -1.42
C PHE A 250 -7.41 24.62 0.01
N LEU A 251 -6.53 24.48 1.00
CA LEU A 251 -6.94 24.32 2.40
C LEU A 251 -7.54 25.60 3.01
N LEU A 252 -6.97 26.77 2.75
CA LEU A 252 -7.27 28.00 3.48
C LEU A 252 -8.18 28.98 2.73
N ALA A 253 -8.29 28.87 1.40
CA ALA A 253 -9.18 29.72 0.60
C ALA A 253 -10.63 29.59 1.11
N LYS A 254 -11.32 30.73 1.29
CA LYS A 254 -12.74 30.76 1.63
C LYS A 254 -13.62 30.53 0.40
N ASN A 255 -13.12 30.90 -0.77
CA ASN A 255 -13.83 30.84 -2.04
C ASN A 255 -13.81 29.44 -2.68
N PRO A 256 -14.98 28.81 -2.89
CA PRO A 256 -15.07 27.48 -3.49
C PRO A 256 -14.48 27.42 -4.90
N SER A 257 -14.59 28.48 -5.71
CA SER A 257 -14.01 28.52 -7.05
C SER A 257 -12.48 28.50 -7.00
N THR A 258 -11.89 29.25 -6.07
CA THR A 258 -10.43 29.22 -5.82
C THR A 258 -9.98 27.84 -5.33
N GLN A 259 -10.76 27.17 -4.48
CA GLN A 259 -10.51 25.79 -4.06
C GLN A 259 -10.54 24.80 -5.23
N ILE A 260 -11.55 24.87 -6.13
CA ILE A 260 -11.63 23.99 -7.33
C ILE A 260 -10.40 24.19 -8.22
N VAL A 261 -10.04 25.45 -8.51
CA VAL A 261 -8.89 25.75 -9.36
C VAL A 261 -7.58 25.29 -8.69
N ALA A 262 -7.42 25.48 -7.38
CA ALA A 262 -6.27 24.98 -6.63
C ALA A 262 -6.18 23.44 -6.64
N GLN A 263 -7.29 22.73 -6.43
CA GLN A 263 -7.35 21.25 -6.47
C GLN A 263 -7.01 20.72 -7.88
N ALA A 264 -7.59 21.31 -8.92
CA ALA A 264 -7.34 20.92 -10.31
C ALA A 264 -5.88 21.21 -10.71
N SER A 265 -5.38 22.41 -10.41
CA SER A 265 -4.01 22.81 -10.71
C SER A 265 -3.00 21.94 -9.97
N LEU A 266 -3.24 21.62 -8.69
CA LEU A 266 -2.38 20.73 -7.92
C LEU A 266 -2.33 19.31 -8.52
N THR A 267 -3.47 18.79 -8.96
CA THR A 267 -3.55 17.48 -9.63
C THR A 267 -2.74 17.49 -10.93
N GLN A 268 -2.86 18.56 -11.73
CA GLN A 268 -2.09 18.75 -12.95
C GLN A 268 -0.58 18.93 -12.67
N MET A 269 -0.19 19.70 -11.65
CA MET A 269 1.20 19.89 -11.23
C MET A 269 1.84 18.56 -10.84
N ILE A 270 1.14 17.72 -10.06
CA ILE A 270 1.61 16.39 -9.68
C ILE A 270 1.70 15.47 -10.91
N HIS A 271 0.69 15.47 -11.79
CA HIS A 271 0.71 14.68 -13.01
C HIS A 271 1.91 15.06 -13.90
N ALA A 272 2.17 16.35 -14.10
CA ALA A 272 3.30 16.85 -14.89
C ALA A 272 4.65 16.48 -14.27
N VAL A 273 4.81 16.59 -12.95
CA VAL A 273 6.04 16.13 -12.25
C VAL A 273 6.24 14.64 -12.49
N PHE A 274 5.21 13.80 -12.30
CA PHE A 274 5.30 12.35 -12.53
C PHE A 274 5.36 11.96 -14.02
N GLN A 275 5.08 12.87 -14.95
CA GLN A 275 5.32 12.68 -16.40
C GLN A 275 6.77 12.93 -16.82
N ARG A 276 7.60 13.60 -15.99
CA ARG A 276 9.01 13.88 -16.31
C ARG A 276 9.86 12.61 -16.49
N ILE A 277 9.41 11.47 -15.96
CA ILE A 277 9.94 10.14 -16.28
C ILE A 277 8.94 9.43 -17.21
N PRO A 278 9.21 9.38 -18.52
CA PRO A 278 8.30 8.78 -19.49
C PRO A 278 8.25 7.26 -19.32
N LYS A 279 7.15 6.64 -19.77
CA LYS A 279 6.96 5.18 -19.70
C LYS A 279 7.98 4.39 -20.51
N GLU A 280 8.65 5.03 -21.47
CA GLU A 280 9.70 4.45 -22.31
C GLU A 280 11.05 4.32 -21.59
N MET A 281 11.27 5.08 -20.50
CA MET A 281 12.50 5.03 -19.68
C MET A 281 12.49 3.86 -18.68
N GLN A 282 11.78 2.78 -19.01
CA GLN A 282 11.79 1.52 -18.27
C GLN A 282 13.13 0.81 -18.48
N PRO A 283 13.89 0.47 -17.43
CA PRO A 283 15.01 -0.45 -17.59
C PRO A 283 14.46 -1.85 -17.90
N PHE A 284 14.52 -2.25 -19.18
CA PHE A 284 14.27 -3.64 -19.61
C PHE A 284 15.36 -4.56 -19.04
N GLY A 285 15.17 -5.03 -17.81
CA GLY A 285 15.95 -6.11 -17.20
C GLY A 285 17.43 -5.84 -16.91
N SER A 286 18.04 -4.78 -17.45
CA SER A 286 19.43 -4.43 -17.14
C SER A 286 19.53 -3.90 -15.71
N LEU A 287 20.30 -4.62 -14.89
CA LEU A 287 20.77 -4.17 -13.56
C LEU A 287 21.61 -2.89 -13.66
N ASN A 288 22.03 -2.54 -14.88
CA ASN A 288 23.16 -1.70 -15.21
C ASN A 288 22.76 -0.43 -15.98
N PHE A 289 21.50 0.02 -15.95
CA PHE A 289 21.08 1.26 -16.65
C PHE A 289 22.02 2.46 -16.42
N ALA A 290 22.56 2.62 -15.21
CA ALA A 290 23.51 3.69 -14.91
C ALA A 290 24.90 3.50 -15.54
N THR A 291 25.35 2.27 -15.80
CA THR A 291 26.62 1.99 -16.51
C THR A 291 26.40 1.94 -18.02
N ASP A 292 25.34 1.29 -18.48
CA ASP A 292 25.00 1.16 -19.90
C ASP A 292 24.75 2.53 -20.55
N VAL A 293 24.13 3.46 -19.82
CA VAL A 293 23.95 4.86 -20.25
C VAL A 293 25.21 5.70 -20.03
N ALA A 294 26.01 5.43 -19.00
CA ALA A 294 27.28 6.16 -18.79
C ALA A 294 28.34 5.90 -19.87
N GLU A 295 28.22 4.81 -20.63
CA GLU A 295 29.06 4.51 -21.79
C GLU A 295 28.66 5.31 -23.06
N GLU A 296 27.53 6.03 -23.06
CA GLU A 296 27.09 6.89 -24.17
C GLU A 296 27.61 8.35 -24.06
N GLU A 297 27.72 9.06 -25.19
CA GLU A 297 27.98 10.50 -25.20
C GLU A 297 26.87 11.26 -24.43
N ASN A 298 27.25 11.97 -23.36
CA ASN A 298 26.37 12.62 -22.36
C ASN A 298 25.63 11.67 -21.38
N GLY A 299 26.18 10.47 -21.15
CA GLY A 299 25.65 9.52 -20.18
C GLY A 299 25.51 10.04 -18.74
N GLU A 300 26.56 10.67 -18.20
CA GLU A 300 26.58 11.19 -16.81
C GLU A 300 25.49 12.25 -16.56
N GLU A 301 25.27 13.16 -17.52
CA GLU A 301 24.21 14.18 -17.46
C GLU A 301 22.82 13.53 -17.42
N THR A 302 22.62 12.47 -18.21
CA THR A 302 21.36 11.74 -18.30
C THR A 302 21.03 11.01 -17.00
N VAL A 303 22.04 10.40 -16.35
CA VAL A 303 21.88 9.77 -15.03
C VAL A 303 21.55 10.82 -13.95
N ALA A 304 22.27 11.94 -13.92
CA ALA A 304 22.00 13.04 -12.97
C ALA A 304 20.58 13.62 -13.14
N TYR A 305 20.11 13.79 -14.39
CA TYR A 305 18.75 14.20 -14.70
C TYR A 305 17.69 13.18 -14.24
N PHE A 306 17.96 11.88 -14.42
CA PHE A 306 17.07 10.84 -13.92
C PHE A 306 16.97 10.88 -12.39
N ASP A 307 18.11 10.98 -11.70
CA ASP A 307 18.17 11.01 -10.23
C ASP A 307 17.49 12.22 -9.60
N ILE A 308 17.64 13.43 -10.15
CA ILE A 308 16.98 14.63 -9.61
C ILE A 308 15.45 14.53 -9.74
N ASN A 309 14.95 13.95 -10.84
CA ASN A 309 13.53 13.67 -11.01
C ASN A 309 13.04 12.62 -10.00
N VAL A 310 13.73 11.48 -9.88
CA VAL A 310 13.37 10.43 -8.91
C VAL A 310 13.33 10.98 -7.46
N LYS A 311 14.24 11.90 -7.10
CA LYS A 311 14.25 12.61 -5.81
C LYS A 311 13.02 13.50 -5.60
N ASP A 312 12.59 14.25 -6.61
CA ASP A 312 11.37 15.06 -6.57
C ASP A 312 10.12 14.19 -6.40
N LEU A 313 9.98 13.14 -7.21
CA LEU A 313 8.86 12.19 -7.19
C LEU A 313 8.73 11.52 -5.82
N PHE A 314 9.83 11.03 -5.27
CA PHE A 314 9.88 10.45 -3.92
C PHE A 314 9.43 11.45 -2.86
N THR A 315 9.94 12.69 -2.91
CA THR A 315 9.66 13.68 -1.87
C THR A 315 8.22 14.16 -1.91
N VAL A 316 7.64 14.35 -3.11
CA VAL A 316 6.21 14.68 -3.28
C VAL A 316 5.32 13.57 -2.71
N LEU A 317 5.56 12.31 -3.08
CA LEU A 317 4.73 11.19 -2.60
C LEU A 317 4.90 10.95 -1.09
N LYS A 318 6.13 11.04 -0.57
CA LYS A 318 6.42 10.99 0.87
C LYS A 318 5.70 12.11 1.64
N ALA A 319 5.63 13.32 1.09
CA ALA A 319 4.91 14.43 1.71
C ALA A 319 3.40 14.17 1.75
N LEU A 320 2.80 13.66 0.66
CA LEU A 320 1.38 13.29 0.63
C LEU A 320 1.06 12.18 1.66
N CYS A 321 1.88 11.13 1.74
CA CYS A 321 1.73 10.09 2.76
C CYS A 321 1.91 10.63 4.20
N LYS A 322 2.85 11.56 4.43
CA LYS A 322 2.99 12.23 5.74
C LYS A 322 1.80 13.15 6.09
N LEU A 323 1.07 13.66 5.10
CA LEU A 323 -0.14 14.46 5.31
C LEU A 323 -1.39 13.61 5.54
N SER A 324 -1.52 12.45 4.88
CA SER A 324 -2.65 11.52 5.06
C SER A 324 -2.65 10.82 6.43
N ILE A 325 -1.49 10.62 7.08
CA ILE A 325 -1.40 9.96 8.40
C ILE A 325 -1.74 10.87 9.58
N LYS A 326 -1.83 12.20 9.40
CA LYS A 326 -2.01 13.14 10.52
C LYS A 326 -3.31 12.81 11.30
N PRO A 327 -3.26 12.78 12.65
CA PRO A 327 -4.44 12.54 13.46
C PRO A 327 -5.41 13.72 13.34
N ILE A 328 -6.70 13.41 13.39
CA ILE A 328 -7.76 14.41 13.40
C ILE A 328 -8.08 14.72 14.87
N PRO A 329 -8.06 15.99 15.32
CA PRO A 329 -8.36 16.33 16.70
C PRO A 329 -9.75 15.85 17.15
N ALA A 330 -9.80 15.19 18.31
CA ALA A 330 -11.04 14.71 18.91
C ALA A 330 -11.92 15.90 19.34
N GLY A 331 -13.17 15.91 18.87
CA GLY A 331 -14.16 16.97 19.15
C GLY A 331 -14.68 17.64 17.89
N GLU A 332 -13.80 18.07 16.99
CA GLU A 332 -14.19 18.94 15.86
C GLU A 332 -14.11 18.26 14.48
N GLY A 333 -13.15 17.35 14.24
CA GLY A 333 -12.76 17.03 12.85
C GLY A 333 -13.35 15.77 12.19
N SER A 334 -13.68 14.69 12.91
CA SER A 334 -14.14 13.43 12.26
C SER A 334 -15.62 13.43 11.85
N ALA A 335 -16.39 14.44 12.24
CA ALA A 335 -17.77 14.64 11.79
C ALA A 335 -17.93 15.79 10.79
N ASP A 336 -17.09 16.83 10.88
CA ASP A 336 -17.09 17.92 9.91
C ASP A 336 -16.10 17.66 8.77
N LEU A 337 -16.64 17.20 7.64
CA LEU A 337 -15.87 17.01 6.41
C LEU A 337 -15.29 18.32 5.85
N LYS A 338 -15.84 19.48 6.23
CA LYS A 338 -15.32 20.79 5.82
C LYS A 338 -14.10 21.23 6.62
N SER A 339 -13.82 20.57 7.75
CA SER A 339 -12.67 20.88 8.60
C SER A 339 -11.36 20.79 7.82
N THR A 340 -10.44 21.73 8.07
CA THR A 340 -9.14 21.79 7.38
C THR A 340 -8.31 20.50 7.54
N PRO A 341 -8.28 19.83 8.72
CA PRO A 341 -7.62 18.52 8.85
C PRO A 341 -8.24 17.43 7.96
N MET A 342 -9.56 17.36 7.86
CA MET A 342 -10.23 16.35 7.03
C MET A 342 -9.99 16.60 5.54
N ARG A 343 -10.13 17.86 5.07
CA ARG A 343 -9.81 18.23 3.68
C ARG A 343 -8.36 17.94 3.32
N SER A 344 -7.42 18.17 4.23
CA SER A 344 -6.00 17.81 4.05
C SER A 344 -5.80 16.30 3.91
N LYS A 345 -6.45 15.50 4.76
CA LYS A 345 -6.35 14.03 4.73
C LYS A 345 -6.93 13.47 3.42
N LEU A 346 -8.17 13.84 3.09
CA LEU A 346 -8.85 13.38 1.87
C LEU A 346 -8.08 13.79 0.61
N LEU A 347 -7.52 15.01 0.54
CA LEU A 347 -6.82 15.47 -0.67
C LEU A 347 -5.54 14.66 -0.85
N SER A 348 -4.81 14.42 0.24
CA SER A 348 -3.60 13.62 0.21
C SER A 348 -3.88 12.19 -0.25
N LEU A 349 -4.95 11.55 0.27
CA LEU A 349 -5.37 10.21 -0.15
C LEU A 349 -5.80 10.17 -1.62
N HIS A 350 -6.62 11.11 -2.09
CA HIS A 350 -7.02 11.17 -3.50
C HIS A 350 -5.81 11.35 -4.42
N LEU A 351 -4.84 12.20 -4.07
CA LEU A 351 -3.64 12.40 -4.89
C LEU A 351 -2.73 11.16 -4.89
N ILE A 352 -2.60 10.44 -3.78
CA ILE A 352 -1.93 9.12 -3.73
C ILE A 352 -2.63 8.13 -4.66
N HIS A 353 -3.98 8.07 -4.62
CA HIS A 353 -4.75 7.20 -5.52
C HIS A 353 -4.57 7.58 -7.01
N THR A 354 -4.56 8.88 -7.34
CA THR A 354 -4.30 9.37 -8.70
C THR A 354 -2.89 9.01 -9.17
N ILE A 355 -1.88 9.15 -8.31
CA ILE A 355 -0.50 8.75 -8.62
C ILE A 355 -0.44 7.24 -8.95
N LEU A 356 -1.05 6.40 -8.11
CA LEU A 356 -1.12 4.95 -8.35
C LEU A 356 -1.90 4.58 -9.61
N CYS A 357 -2.97 5.31 -9.97
CA CYS A 357 -3.73 5.06 -11.19
C CYS A 357 -2.98 5.47 -12.47
N SER A 358 -2.28 6.60 -12.44
CA SER A 358 -1.76 7.26 -13.65
C SER A 358 -0.26 6.99 -13.90
N HIS A 359 0.50 6.67 -12.86
CA HIS A 359 1.97 6.59 -12.89
C HIS A 359 2.50 5.33 -12.20
N ILE A 360 1.76 4.23 -12.28
CA ILE A 360 2.15 2.96 -11.62
C ILE A 360 3.54 2.46 -12.08
N HIS A 361 3.93 2.77 -13.32
CA HIS A 361 5.24 2.43 -13.89
C HIS A 361 6.43 2.93 -13.05
N ILE A 362 6.26 4.04 -12.33
CA ILE A 362 7.31 4.66 -11.50
C ILE A 362 7.70 3.77 -10.32
N PHE A 363 6.77 2.97 -9.79
CA PHE A 363 7.03 2.11 -8.64
C PHE A 363 7.99 0.95 -8.95
N PHE A 364 8.14 0.60 -10.24
CA PHE A 364 9.06 -0.44 -10.73
C PHE A 364 10.44 0.13 -11.13
N LEU A 365 10.67 1.44 -11.03
CA LEU A 365 11.95 2.04 -11.39
C LEU A 365 13.05 1.71 -10.36
N ASN A 366 14.24 1.40 -10.86
CA ASN A 366 15.45 1.40 -10.06
C ASN A 366 15.84 2.85 -9.72
N ALA A 367 16.04 3.15 -8.44
CA ALA A 367 16.49 4.46 -7.94
C ALA A 367 17.94 4.34 -7.43
N PRO A 368 18.97 4.53 -8.27
CA PRO A 368 20.36 4.25 -7.90
C PRO A 368 20.90 5.18 -6.81
N THR A 369 20.59 6.49 -6.83
CA THR A 369 21.20 7.43 -5.86
C THR A 369 20.38 7.74 -4.60
N LEU A 370 19.12 7.28 -4.51
CA LEU A 370 18.32 7.57 -3.30
C LEU A 370 18.78 6.79 -2.07
N PHE A 371 19.38 5.60 -2.25
CA PHE A 371 19.73 4.66 -1.17
C PHE A 371 21.07 3.96 -1.41
N ALA A 372 22.05 4.68 -1.94
CA ALA A 372 23.41 4.18 -2.05
C ALA A 372 24.00 3.94 -0.65
N SER A 373 23.87 2.72 -0.12
CA SER A 373 24.65 2.28 1.02
C SER A 373 26.12 2.24 0.58
N GLN A 374 26.94 3.11 1.17
CA GLN A 374 28.39 3.02 1.02
C GLN A 374 28.87 1.73 1.70
N ILE A 375 28.89 0.63 0.95
CA ILE A 375 29.60 -0.59 1.32
C ILE A 375 30.99 -0.46 0.70
N PRO A 376 32.06 -0.29 1.49
CA PRO A 376 33.41 -0.41 0.99
C PRO A 376 33.60 -1.84 0.50
N ALA A 377 33.87 -2.02 -0.78
CA ALA A 377 34.12 -3.35 -1.33
C ALA A 377 35.43 -3.90 -0.73
N LEU A 378 35.31 -4.87 0.19
CA LEU A 378 36.41 -5.70 0.66
C LEU A 378 36.82 -6.67 -0.46
N PHE A 379 37.47 -6.13 -1.49
CA PHE A 379 38.13 -6.94 -2.51
C PHE A 379 39.36 -7.59 -1.88
N ASN A 380 39.34 -8.91 -1.82
CA ASN A 380 40.39 -9.70 -1.19
C ASN A 380 41.71 -9.59 -1.99
N GLU A 381 42.84 -9.69 -1.29
CA GLU A 381 44.17 -9.41 -1.82
C GLU A 381 44.54 -10.34 -3.00
N LEU A 382 44.70 -9.81 -4.23
CA LEU A 382 45.74 -10.24 -5.19
C LEU A 382 45.86 -9.35 -6.45
N SER A 383 46.35 -8.11 -6.32
CA SER A 383 47.02 -7.40 -7.44
C SER A 383 47.78 -6.16 -6.96
N SER A 384 49.11 -6.25 -7.00
CA SER A 384 50.01 -5.13 -6.72
C SER A 384 50.04 -4.14 -7.89
N SER A 385 49.16 -3.13 -7.86
CA SER A 385 49.18 -1.99 -8.79
C SER A 385 48.63 -0.74 -8.10
N ALA A 386 49.40 0.36 -8.10
CA ALA A 386 49.12 1.57 -7.32
C ALA A 386 48.08 2.50 -8.00
N LEU A 387 46.95 1.95 -8.45
CA LEU A 387 45.86 2.71 -9.06
C LEU A 387 44.47 2.18 -8.65
N ALA A 388 44.29 1.85 -7.37
CA ALA A 388 43.00 1.48 -6.82
C ALA A 388 42.07 2.70 -6.67
N GLN A 389 41.47 3.14 -7.79
CA GLN A 389 40.26 3.96 -7.72
C GLN A 389 39.18 3.16 -6.98
N THR A 390 38.62 3.76 -5.93
CA THR A 390 37.53 3.17 -5.15
C THR A 390 36.26 3.12 -5.98
N VAL A 391 36.03 2.01 -6.68
CA VAL A 391 34.76 1.75 -7.38
C VAL A 391 33.67 1.53 -6.33
N THR A 392 32.88 2.56 -6.07
CA THR A 392 31.67 2.47 -5.25
C THR A 392 30.62 1.67 -6.01
N VAL A 393 30.40 0.41 -5.62
CA VAL A 393 29.36 -0.43 -6.20
C VAL A 393 27.99 0.04 -5.69
N TYR A 394 27.27 0.78 -6.53
CA TYR A 394 25.90 1.21 -6.25
C TYR A 394 24.95 0.02 -6.40
N THR A 395 24.34 -0.45 -5.31
CA THR A 395 23.23 -1.41 -5.39
C THR A 395 21.90 -0.66 -5.59
N PRO A 396 21.28 -0.71 -6.79
CA PRO A 396 20.06 0.04 -7.06
C PRO A 396 18.90 -0.47 -6.19
N THR A 397 18.18 0.45 -5.56
CA THR A 397 16.97 0.13 -4.78
C THR A 397 15.73 0.52 -5.58
N LEU A 398 14.76 -0.38 -5.73
CA LEU A 398 13.49 -0.07 -6.40
C LEU A 398 12.71 1.03 -5.66
N PHE A 399 12.08 1.93 -6.41
CA PHE A 399 11.28 3.04 -5.88
C PHE A 399 10.15 2.55 -4.94
N ILE A 400 9.53 1.40 -5.24
CA ILE A 400 8.55 0.80 -4.33
C ILE A 400 9.13 0.54 -2.94
N HIS A 401 10.35 0.01 -2.81
CA HIS A 401 10.96 -0.27 -1.50
C HIS A 401 11.22 1.01 -0.69
N ALA A 402 11.57 2.11 -1.37
CA ALA A 402 11.76 3.42 -0.77
C ALA A 402 10.47 4.00 -0.18
N ILE A 403 9.37 3.92 -0.92
CA ILE A 403 8.09 4.53 -0.53
C ILE A 403 7.24 3.61 0.36
N LYS A 404 7.45 2.29 0.30
CA LYS A 404 6.80 1.23 1.08
C LYS A 404 6.45 1.63 2.53
N PRO A 405 7.38 2.10 3.40
CA PRO A 405 7.04 2.46 4.77
C PRO A 405 6.04 3.61 4.89
N TYR A 406 6.08 4.60 3.99
CA TYR A 406 5.15 5.73 4.00
C TYR A 406 3.78 5.37 3.42
N LEU A 407 3.76 4.60 2.33
CA LEU A 407 2.52 4.16 1.66
C LEU A 407 1.71 3.22 2.56
N LEU A 408 2.36 2.25 3.20
CA LEU A 408 1.70 1.29 4.09
C LEU A 408 1.28 1.90 5.44
N LEU A 409 2.03 2.88 5.97
CA LEU A 409 1.59 3.64 7.15
C LEU A 409 0.39 4.53 6.82
N SER A 410 0.36 5.14 5.63
CA SER A 410 -0.82 5.84 5.10
C SER A 410 -2.03 4.91 5.00
N LEU A 411 -1.82 3.66 4.59
CA LEU A 411 -2.90 2.70 4.41
C LEU A 411 -3.44 2.17 5.75
N SER A 412 -2.58 1.61 6.61
CA SER A 412 -2.96 1.05 7.92
C SER A 412 -3.72 2.05 8.82
N ARG A 413 -3.33 3.34 8.79
CA ARG A 413 -3.99 4.39 9.58
C ARG A 413 -5.32 4.89 9.02
N ASN A 414 -5.67 4.60 7.76
CA ASN A 414 -6.87 5.14 7.10
C ASN A 414 -7.84 4.07 6.57
N SER A 415 -7.39 2.85 6.24
CA SER A 415 -8.24 1.72 5.79
C SER A 415 -9.16 1.14 6.87
N VAL A 416 -9.01 1.57 8.12
CA VAL A 416 -9.92 1.23 9.24
C VAL A 416 -10.81 2.40 9.65
N SER A 417 -10.73 3.52 8.92
CA SER A 417 -11.48 4.74 9.22
C SER A 417 -12.98 4.47 9.27
N VAL A 418 -13.61 5.01 10.31
CA VAL A 418 -15.07 5.04 10.49
C VAL A 418 -15.75 6.08 9.60
N VAL A 419 -14.98 7.04 9.05
CA VAL A 419 -15.46 8.06 8.11
C VAL A 419 -15.49 7.47 6.69
N PRO A 420 -16.67 7.39 6.04
CA PRO A 420 -16.85 6.80 4.70
C PRO A 420 -15.82 7.21 3.66
N GLN A 421 -15.67 8.51 3.41
CA GLN A 421 -14.83 9.02 2.32
C GLN A 421 -13.35 8.69 2.52
N VAL A 422 -12.89 8.58 3.78
CA VAL A 422 -11.52 8.19 4.10
C VAL A 422 -11.35 6.68 3.89
N PHE A 423 -12.33 5.87 4.31
CA PHE A 423 -12.32 4.42 4.14
C PHE A 423 -12.33 4.04 2.66
N ASP A 424 -13.28 4.58 1.88
CA ASP A 424 -13.49 4.24 0.47
C ASP A 424 -12.22 4.48 -0.35
N VAL A 425 -11.64 5.68 -0.25
CA VAL A 425 -10.40 6.04 -0.98
C VAL A 425 -9.20 5.22 -0.51
N SER A 426 -9.13 4.87 0.78
CA SER A 426 -8.07 3.99 1.30
C SER A 426 -8.22 2.57 0.77
N MET A 427 -9.44 2.07 0.61
CA MET A 427 -9.69 0.76 0.01
C MET A 427 -9.50 0.75 -1.51
N GLU A 428 -9.76 1.85 -2.22
CA GLU A 428 -9.35 2.04 -3.62
C GLU A 428 -7.81 1.99 -3.77
N ILE A 429 -7.06 2.67 -2.89
CA ILE A 429 -5.59 2.62 -2.83
C ILE A 429 -5.11 1.18 -2.61
N PHE A 430 -5.71 0.45 -1.66
CA PHE A 430 -5.42 -0.97 -1.45
C PHE A 430 -5.69 -1.81 -2.71
N GLY A 431 -6.81 -1.56 -3.41
CA GLY A 431 -7.13 -2.24 -4.67
C GLY A 431 -6.04 -2.06 -5.72
N ARG A 432 -5.50 -0.84 -5.90
CA ARG A 432 -4.36 -0.59 -6.78
C ARG A 432 -3.09 -1.31 -6.35
N ILE A 433 -2.80 -1.31 -5.05
CA ILE A 433 -1.66 -2.05 -4.48
C ILE A 433 -1.79 -3.56 -4.74
N LEU A 434 -2.98 -4.12 -4.56
CA LEU A 434 -3.24 -5.54 -4.77
C LEU A 434 -3.18 -5.93 -6.26
N ILE A 435 -3.71 -5.12 -7.16
CA ILE A 435 -3.71 -5.39 -8.61
C ILE A 435 -2.30 -5.23 -9.22
N GLU A 436 -1.49 -4.27 -8.76
CA GLU A 436 -0.27 -3.88 -9.48
C GLU A 436 1.04 -4.17 -8.71
N LEU A 437 1.04 -4.07 -7.37
CA LEU A 437 2.26 -4.05 -6.55
C LEU A 437 2.45 -5.29 -5.67
N ARG A 438 1.56 -6.29 -5.80
CA ARG A 438 1.53 -7.49 -4.96
C ARG A 438 2.83 -8.30 -4.89
N VAL A 439 3.61 -8.32 -5.97
CA VAL A 439 4.90 -9.02 -6.05
C VAL A 439 5.89 -8.49 -4.98
N PHE A 440 5.91 -7.18 -4.74
CA PHE A 440 6.82 -6.52 -3.79
C PHE A 440 6.25 -6.40 -2.36
N LEU A 441 4.97 -6.73 -2.20
CA LEU A 441 4.18 -6.45 -0.99
C LEU A 441 3.47 -7.70 -0.43
N LYS A 442 3.92 -8.91 -0.78
CA LYS A 442 3.35 -10.20 -0.34
C LYS A 442 3.07 -10.23 1.17
N ARG A 443 4.08 -10.00 2.00
CA ARG A 443 3.97 -10.05 3.47
C ARG A 443 2.99 -9.00 4.01
N GLU A 444 2.96 -7.82 3.40
CA GLU A 444 2.17 -6.69 3.87
C GLU A 444 0.70 -6.76 3.41
N ILE A 445 0.44 -7.34 2.22
CA ILE A 445 -0.91 -7.70 1.78
C ILE A 445 -1.51 -8.77 2.69
N SER A 446 -0.74 -9.80 3.06
CA SER A 446 -1.18 -10.80 4.06
C SER A 446 -1.64 -10.12 5.36
N ALA A 447 -0.83 -9.20 5.90
CA ALA A 447 -1.17 -8.44 7.11
C ALA A 447 -2.46 -7.60 6.97
N ILE A 448 -2.67 -6.94 5.83
CA ILE A 448 -3.89 -6.15 5.57
C ILE A 448 -5.12 -7.07 5.46
N PHE A 449 -5.00 -8.22 4.79
CA PHE A 449 -6.08 -9.18 4.73
C PHE A 449 -6.49 -9.67 6.12
N THR A 450 -5.54 -10.05 6.97
CA THR A 450 -5.84 -10.69 8.25
C THR A 450 -6.17 -9.73 9.40
N GLU A 451 -5.67 -8.49 9.36
CA GLU A 451 -5.94 -7.49 10.41
C GLU A 451 -7.06 -6.50 10.05
N ILE A 452 -7.38 -6.33 8.75
CA ILE A 452 -8.42 -5.37 8.30
C ILE A 452 -9.57 -6.09 7.58
N ILE A 453 -9.30 -6.79 6.48
CA ILE A 453 -10.36 -7.30 5.58
C ILE A 453 -11.18 -8.42 6.26
N LEU A 454 -10.52 -9.47 6.74
CA LEU A 454 -11.20 -10.60 7.38
C LEU A 454 -11.93 -10.19 8.68
N PRO A 455 -11.36 -9.35 9.57
CA PRO A 455 -12.08 -8.85 10.75
C PRO A 455 -13.32 -7.99 10.45
N ILE A 456 -13.30 -7.18 9.38
CA ILE A 456 -14.49 -6.41 8.94
C ILE A 456 -15.60 -7.37 8.47
N LEU A 457 -15.24 -8.44 7.76
CA LEU A 457 -16.18 -9.45 7.24
C LEU A 457 -16.70 -10.44 8.30
N GLU A 458 -15.92 -10.79 9.34
CA GLU A 458 -16.30 -11.81 10.34
C GLU A 458 -17.47 -11.38 11.25
N SER A 459 -17.79 -10.08 11.25
CA SER A 459 -19.06 -9.50 11.66
C SER A 459 -19.58 -9.71 13.10
N LYS A 460 -18.88 -10.46 13.97
CA LYS A 460 -19.19 -10.54 15.41
C LYS A 460 -18.78 -9.31 16.21
N SER A 461 -17.90 -8.46 15.67
CA SER A 461 -17.52 -7.20 16.33
C SER A 461 -18.66 -6.18 16.22
N SER A 462 -19.12 -5.69 17.38
CA SER A 462 -20.08 -4.59 17.51
C SER A 462 -19.48 -3.21 17.18
N LEU A 463 -18.22 -3.18 16.73
CA LEU A 463 -17.39 -1.98 16.56
C LEU A 463 -16.94 -1.77 15.09
N VAL A 464 -17.62 -2.41 14.14
CA VAL A 464 -17.45 -2.20 12.68
C VAL A 464 -18.75 -1.66 12.12
N THR A 465 -18.70 -0.56 11.36
CA THR A 465 -19.91 0.09 10.83
C THR A 465 -20.51 -0.66 9.66
N PHE A 466 -21.83 -0.51 9.45
CA PHE A 466 -22.49 -1.07 8.27
C PHE A 466 -21.86 -0.56 6.97
N HIS A 467 -21.51 0.74 6.91
CA HIS A 467 -20.87 1.33 5.72
C HIS A 467 -19.55 0.65 5.37
N GLN A 468 -18.67 0.38 6.35
CA GLN A 468 -17.38 -0.26 6.10
C GLN A 468 -17.53 -1.62 5.43
N ARG A 469 -18.45 -2.47 5.91
CA ARG A 469 -18.75 -3.78 5.29
C ARG A 469 -19.32 -3.62 3.88
N THR A 470 -20.32 -2.76 3.76
CA THR A 470 -21.11 -2.53 2.55
C THR A 470 -20.30 -1.87 1.41
N SER A 471 -19.27 -1.09 1.76
CA SER A 471 -18.27 -0.53 0.82
C SER A 471 -17.14 -1.51 0.51
N LEU A 472 -16.61 -2.22 1.53
CA LEU A 472 -15.58 -3.24 1.33
C LEU A 472 -16.01 -4.30 0.31
N LEU A 473 -17.25 -4.82 0.43
CA LEU A 473 -17.79 -5.78 -0.54
C LEU A 473 -17.84 -5.21 -1.97
N LYS A 474 -18.31 -3.97 -2.15
CA LYS A 474 -18.32 -3.31 -3.47
C LYS A 474 -16.91 -3.21 -4.08
N ILE A 475 -15.94 -2.79 -3.28
CA ILE A 475 -14.56 -2.59 -3.74
C ILE A 475 -13.91 -3.95 -4.04
N LEU A 476 -14.15 -4.99 -3.23
CA LEU A 476 -13.67 -6.35 -3.52
C LEU A 476 -14.26 -6.93 -4.80
N THR A 477 -15.58 -6.77 -5.06
CA THR A 477 -16.16 -7.13 -6.37
C THR A 477 -15.41 -6.42 -7.50
N SER A 478 -15.23 -5.09 -7.40
CA SER A 478 -14.56 -4.31 -8.44
C SER A 478 -13.08 -4.63 -8.62
N ILE A 479 -12.37 -5.07 -7.57
CA ILE A 479 -10.97 -5.50 -7.68
C ILE A 479 -10.91 -6.81 -8.45
N PHE A 480 -11.68 -7.81 -8.03
CA PHE A 480 -11.59 -9.15 -8.60
C PHE A 480 -12.29 -9.27 -9.97
N SER A 481 -13.25 -8.41 -10.31
CA SER A 481 -13.86 -8.33 -11.64
C SER A 481 -13.05 -7.48 -12.64
N THR A 482 -11.75 -7.26 -12.42
CA THR A 482 -10.91 -6.45 -13.33
C THR A 482 -10.54 -7.28 -14.58
N ASN A 483 -10.90 -6.75 -15.76
CA ASN A 483 -10.73 -7.35 -17.10
C ASN A 483 -9.59 -8.38 -17.22
N ASN A 484 -9.94 -9.62 -17.53
CA ASN A 484 -9.07 -10.79 -17.85
C ASN A 484 -7.94 -11.12 -16.86
N SER A 485 -7.84 -10.42 -15.73
CA SER A 485 -6.76 -10.55 -14.74
C SER A 485 -7.28 -10.90 -13.34
N GLY A 486 -8.59 -10.79 -13.11
CA GLY A 486 -9.29 -11.21 -11.91
C GLY A 486 -8.96 -12.64 -11.46
N GLY A 487 -9.19 -13.63 -12.33
CA GLY A 487 -8.92 -15.03 -12.00
C GLY A 487 -7.44 -15.30 -11.68
N ARG A 488 -6.52 -14.68 -12.43
CA ARG A 488 -5.07 -14.73 -12.12
C ARG A 488 -4.78 -14.21 -10.71
N LEU A 489 -5.34 -13.06 -10.34
CA LEU A 489 -5.15 -12.47 -9.01
C LEU A 489 -5.69 -13.39 -7.90
N LEU A 490 -6.83 -14.04 -8.10
CA LEU A 490 -7.38 -15.01 -7.14
C LEU A 490 -6.49 -16.24 -6.98
N VAL A 491 -5.98 -16.79 -8.09
CA VAL A 491 -5.02 -17.91 -8.05
C VAL A 491 -3.73 -17.48 -7.35
N GLU A 492 -3.20 -16.29 -7.64
CA GLU A 492 -2.00 -15.78 -6.97
C GLU A 492 -2.21 -15.52 -5.47
N ILE A 493 -3.41 -15.12 -5.03
CA ILE A 493 -3.77 -15.05 -3.60
C ILE A 493 -3.71 -16.46 -2.98
N TYR A 494 -4.29 -17.46 -3.63
CA TYR A 494 -4.25 -18.85 -3.15
C TYR A 494 -2.81 -19.40 -3.07
N LEU A 495 -2.03 -19.31 -4.15
CA LEU A 495 -0.66 -19.82 -4.21
C LEU A 495 0.26 -19.16 -3.18
N ASN A 496 0.13 -17.84 -2.97
CA ASN A 496 1.06 -17.08 -2.12
C ASN A 496 0.66 -16.98 -0.64
N TYR A 497 -0.56 -17.33 -0.26
CA TYR A 497 -1.02 -17.22 1.12
C TYR A 497 -1.59 -18.53 1.67
N ASP A 498 -2.37 -19.26 0.88
CA ASP A 498 -2.96 -20.53 1.31
C ASP A 498 -1.98 -21.70 1.08
N CYS A 499 -1.22 -21.73 -0.01
CA CYS A 499 -0.19 -22.77 -0.22
C CYS A 499 1.18 -22.46 0.41
N ASP A 500 1.39 -21.28 0.99
CA ASP A 500 2.65 -20.92 1.65
C ASP A 500 2.77 -21.62 3.02
N LEU A 501 3.80 -22.46 3.18
CA LEU A 501 4.14 -23.18 4.42
C LEU A 501 4.92 -22.33 5.43
N GLU A 502 5.70 -21.36 4.94
CA GLU A 502 6.70 -20.62 5.72
C GLU A 502 6.20 -19.25 6.20
N SER A 503 4.97 -18.88 5.85
CA SER A 503 4.22 -17.75 6.43
C SER A 503 4.02 -17.90 7.94
N THR A 504 5.11 -17.72 8.69
CA THR A 504 5.18 -17.80 10.16
C THR A 504 4.31 -16.75 10.81
N THR A 505 4.09 -15.62 10.13
CA THR A 505 3.25 -14.52 10.62
C THR A 505 1.76 -14.85 10.48
N THR A 506 1.38 -15.63 9.45
CA THR A 506 -0.04 -15.92 9.17
C THR A 506 -0.22 -17.33 8.61
N ARG A 507 -0.50 -18.28 9.51
CA ARG A 507 -0.87 -19.67 9.16
C ARG A 507 -2.34 -19.81 8.71
N GLU A 508 -3.08 -18.70 8.68
CA GLU A 508 -4.47 -18.67 8.25
C GLU A 508 -4.57 -18.78 6.73
N ASN A 509 -5.42 -19.68 6.26
CA ASN A 509 -5.81 -19.79 4.85
C ASN A 509 -6.70 -18.58 4.51
N ILE A 510 -6.12 -17.57 3.85
CA ILE A 510 -6.77 -16.30 3.52
C ILE A 510 -7.90 -16.55 2.51
N TRP A 511 -7.66 -17.35 1.48
CA TRP A 511 -8.64 -17.67 0.43
C TRP A 511 -9.81 -18.49 0.99
N GLU A 512 -9.52 -19.58 1.71
CA GLU A 512 -10.56 -20.40 2.37
C GLU A 512 -11.42 -19.54 3.32
N ARG A 513 -10.76 -18.84 4.27
CA ARG A 513 -11.46 -18.04 5.28
C ARG A 513 -12.27 -16.91 4.65
N PHE A 514 -11.75 -16.27 3.61
CA PHE A 514 -12.47 -15.22 2.88
C PHE A 514 -13.82 -15.73 2.34
N VAL A 515 -13.83 -16.86 1.61
CA VAL A 515 -15.06 -17.41 1.04
C VAL A 515 -16.00 -17.97 2.11
N THR A 516 -15.47 -18.60 3.16
CA THR A 516 -16.29 -19.02 4.31
C THR A 516 -16.93 -17.84 5.04
N LEU A 517 -16.24 -16.69 5.17
CA LEU A 517 -16.83 -15.49 5.76
C LEU A 517 -17.93 -14.89 4.88
N LEU A 518 -17.77 -14.86 3.55
CA LEU A 518 -18.85 -14.47 2.63
C LEU A 518 -20.07 -15.40 2.78
N SER A 519 -19.85 -16.71 2.84
CA SER A 519 -20.93 -17.69 3.03
C SER A 519 -21.67 -17.52 4.36
N ARG A 520 -20.91 -17.27 5.44
CA ARG A 520 -21.47 -16.95 6.77
C ARG A 520 -22.25 -15.63 6.75
N LEU A 521 -21.80 -14.63 6.01
CA LEU A 521 -22.52 -13.36 5.87
C LEU A 521 -23.88 -13.54 5.18
N VAL A 522 -23.95 -14.38 4.15
CA VAL A 522 -25.18 -14.68 3.40
C VAL A 522 -26.16 -15.53 4.23
N THR A 523 -25.65 -16.46 5.03
CA THR A 523 -26.45 -17.40 5.85
C THR A 523 -26.87 -16.85 7.22
N LEU A 524 -26.49 -15.62 7.58
CA LEU A 524 -26.99 -14.96 8.79
C LEU A 524 -28.51 -14.84 8.76
N HIS A 525 -29.17 -15.53 9.70
CA HIS A 525 -30.61 -15.45 9.88
C HIS A 525 -30.95 -14.22 10.74
N ASN A 526 -31.77 -13.31 10.20
CA ASN A 526 -32.28 -12.18 10.95
C ASN A 526 -33.60 -12.55 11.63
N ASN A 527 -33.73 -12.23 12.92
CA ASN A 527 -35.01 -12.29 13.65
C ASN A 527 -35.92 -11.11 13.27
N THR A 528 -36.13 -10.88 11.98
CA THR A 528 -36.94 -9.79 11.43
C THR A 528 -38.40 -10.19 11.32
N LYS A 529 -39.11 -10.14 12.45
CA LYS A 529 -40.58 -9.96 12.47
C LYS A 529 -41.04 -8.61 13.04
N ASP A 530 -40.19 -7.94 13.82
CA ASP A 530 -40.57 -6.69 14.50
C ASP A 530 -40.09 -5.39 13.79
N SER A 531 -39.28 -5.49 12.73
CA SER A 531 -38.62 -4.31 12.11
C SER A 531 -39.23 -3.82 10.79
N GLN A 532 -40.16 -4.56 10.17
CA GLN A 532 -40.68 -4.23 8.82
C GLN A 532 -41.76 -3.13 8.77
N GLN A 533 -42.21 -2.57 9.91
CA GLN A 533 -43.30 -1.59 9.94
C GLN A 533 -42.90 -0.09 10.07
N GLN A 534 -41.61 0.26 10.03
CA GLN A 534 -41.18 1.67 10.20
C GLN A 534 -40.41 2.30 9.03
N LEU A 535 -40.25 1.64 7.87
CA LEU A 535 -39.45 2.18 6.76
C LEU A 535 -40.18 2.28 5.39
N THR A 536 -41.48 2.59 5.39
CA THR A 536 -42.25 2.83 4.15
C THR A 536 -42.44 4.31 3.78
N ASN A 537 -41.94 5.25 4.59
CA ASN A 537 -42.14 6.71 4.39
C ASN A 537 -40.82 7.51 4.25
N ALA A 538 -39.80 6.94 3.59
CA ALA A 538 -38.51 7.63 3.35
C ALA A 538 -37.92 7.40 1.94
N THR A 539 -38.73 6.95 0.97
CA THR A 539 -38.33 6.74 -0.44
C THR A 539 -38.24 8.05 -1.24
N ALA A 540 -37.36 8.97 -0.80
CA ALA A 540 -36.93 10.12 -1.60
C ALA A 540 -35.68 10.83 -1.00
N SER A 541 -34.50 10.20 -1.02
CA SER A 541 -33.20 10.93 -0.96
C SER A 541 -32.00 10.07 -1.35
N THR A 542 -31.26 10.53 -2.37
CA THR A 542 -29.86 10.16 -2.70
C THR A 542 -29.49 8.68 -2.69
N THR A 543 -29.79 8.00 -3.79
CA THR A 543 -28.87 6.97 -4.32
C THR A 543 -27.50 7.61 -4.54
N ILE A 544 -26.49 7.18 -3.78
CA ILE A 544 -25.10 7.52 -4.08
C ILE A 544 -24.65 6.57 -5.19
N ASP A 545 -24.87 6.98 -6.44
CA ASP A 545 -24.28 6.33 -7.60
C ASP A 545 -22.75 6.42 -7.50
N ALA A 546 -22.14 5.27 -7.26
CA ALA A 546 -20.69 5.06 -7.22
C ALA A 546 -20.17 4.48 -8.56
N THR A 547 -20.98 4.53 -9.62
CA THR A 547 -20.75 3.86 -10.90
C THR A 547 -20.33 4.84 -12.00
N LYS A 548 -19.08 5.33 -11.92
CA LYS A 548 -18.24 5.76 -13.06
C LYS A 548 -16.82 6.13 -12.60
N HIS A 549 -15.82 5.67 -13.33
CA HIS A 549 -14.40 5.80 -12.98
C HIS A 549 -13.86 7.24 -12.88
N SER A 550 -12.82 7.39 -12.05
CA SER A 550 -11.65 8.27 -12.27
C SER A 550 -11.78 9.79 -12.20
N ILE A 551 -12.94 10.36 -11.81
CA ILE A 551 -13.03 11.81 -11.57
C ILE A 551 -12.94 12.09 -10.06
N ILE A 552 -11.87 12.75 -9.63
CA ILE A 552 -11.75 13.29 -8.27
C ILE A 552 -12.93 14.25 -8.07
N ARG A 553 -13.86 13.91 -7.16
CA ARG A 553 -14.98 14.81 -6.84
C ARG A 553 -14.41 16.14 -6.32
N PRO A 554 -14.98 17.30 -6.70
CA PRO A 554 -14.56 18.58 -6.13
C PRO A 554 -14.68 18.51 -4.61
N MET A 555 -13.59 18.77 -3.89
CA MET A 555 -13.55 18.66 -2.43
C MET A 555 -13.66 20.04 -1.77
N THR A 556 -14.54 20.87 -2.30
CA THR A 556 -14.75 22.21 -1.76
C THR A 556 -15.51 22.16 -0.44
N THR A 557 -15.45 23.25 0.31
CA THR A 557 -16.32 23.50 1.49
C THR A 557 -17.82 23.56 1.15
N GLN A 558 -18.20 23.58 -0.12
CA GLN A 558 -19.58 23.45 -0.60
C GLN A 558 -19.95 22.02 -1.02
N ALA A 559 -19.02 21.28 -1.64
CA ALA A 559 -19.27 19.93 -2.13
C ALA A 559 -19.15 18.85 -1.04
N LEU A 560 -18.35 19.09 -0.01
CA LEU A 560 -18.32 18.26 1.19
C LEU A 560 -19.45 18.65 2.13
N THR A 561 -20.47 17.82 2.26
CA THR A 561 -21.56 18.02 3.21
C THR A 561 -21.11 17.66 4.63
N SER A 562 -21.34 18.55 5.60
CA SER A 562 -21.20 18.19 7.02
C SER A 562 -22.41 17.33 7.40
N TYR A 563 -22.20 16.22 8.11
CA TYR A 563 -23.27 15.30 8.46
C TYR A 563 -24.19 15.87 9.55
N THR A 564 -25.50 15.64 9.43
CA THR A 564 -26.44 15.93 10.53
C THR A 564 -26.25 14.94 11.70
N LYS A 565 -26.84 15.22 12.86
CA LYS A 565 -26.76 14.31 14.03
C LYS A 565 -27.40 12.95 13.74
N GLU A 566 -28.44 12.96 12.93
CA GLU A 566 -29.21 11.79 12.49
C GLU A 566 -28.38 10.97 11.51
N GLN A 567 -27.77 11.61 10.51
CA GLN A 567 -26.85 10.96 9.57
C GLN A 567 -25.61 10.39 10.27
N LEU A 568 -25.04 11.11 11.25
CA LEU A 568 -23.95 10.56 12.06
C LEU A 568 -24.39 9.30 12.80
N LYS A 569 -25.59 9.28 13.40
CA LYS A 569 -26.11 8.10 14.08
C LYS A 569 -26.27 6.90 13.12
N GLU A 570 -26.67 7.14 11.88
CA GLU A 570 -26.75 6.12 10.84
C GLU A 570 -25.37 5.61 10.39
N LEU A 571 -24.39 6.49 10.23
CA LEU A 571 -23.01 6.12 9.86
C LEU A 571 -22.29 5.29 10.93
N TYR A 572 -22.54 5.59 12.20
CA TYR A 572 -22.03 4.82 13.34
C TYR A 572 -22.96 3.67 13.74
N SER A 573 -23.86 3.24 12.86
CA SER A 573 -24.74 2.08 13.08
C SER A 573 -24.08 0.76 12.65
N THR A 574 -24.29 -0.30 13.44
CA THR A 574 -24.10 -1.69 13.01
C THR A 574 -25.29 -2.25 12.23
N ASN A 575 -26.45 -1.59 12.35
CA ASN A 575 -27.72 -2.01 11.79
C ASN A 575 -27.97 -1.24 10.48
N GLY A 576 -28.29 -1.97 9.42
CA GLY A 576 -28.64 -1.40 8.10
C GLY A 576 -29.49 -2.41 7.32
N ASP A 577 -29.60 -2.22 6.01
CA ASP A 577 -30.28 -3.20 5.17
C ASP A 577 -29.41 -4.47 5.00
N PHE A 578 -29.66 -5.45 5.86
CA PHE A 578 -29.01 -6.75 5.77
C PHE A 578 -29.36 -7.51 4.49
N SER A 579 -30.45 -7.18 3.78
CA SER A 579 -30.77 -7.79 2.48
C SER A 579 -29.79 -7.31 1.40
N ASP A 580 -29.55 -6.00 1.28
CA ASP A 580 -28.49 -5.43 0.43
C ASP A 580 -27.10 -5.98 0.82
N LEU A 581 -26.82 -6.12 2.12
CA LEU A 581 -25.55 -6.72 2.57
C LEU A 581 -25.41 -8.19 2.11
N LYS A 582 -26.45 -9.03 2.26
CA LYS A 582 -26.46 -10.41 1.74
C LYS A 582 -26.29 -10.44 0.23
N LYS A 583 -27.04 -9.61 -0.51
CA LYS A 583 -26.97 -9.51 -1.98
C LYS A 583 -25.56 -9.17 -2.45
N ARG A 584 -24.87 -8.24 -1.78
CA ARG A 584 -23.46 -7.91 -2.06
C ARG A 584 -22.47 -9.00 -1.68
N GLY A 585 -22.73 -9.73 -0.59
CA GLY A 585 -21.96 -10.93 -0.24
C GLY A 585 -21.99 -11.98 -1.36
N VAL A 586 -23.17 -12.23 -1.92
CA VAL A 586 -23.33 -13.09 -3.11
C VAL A 586 -22.74 -12.44 -4.37
N GLU A 587 -22.83 -11.12 -4.54
CA GLU A 587 -22.22 -10.45 -5.69
C GLU A 587 -20.69 -10.61 -5.73
N VAL A 588 -20.01 -10.47 -4.58
CA VAL A 588 -18.58 -10.79 -4.46
C VAL A 588 -18.32 -12.26 -4.78
N LEU A 589 -19.16 -13.18 -4.29
CA LEU A 589 -19.01 -14.61 -4.53
C LEU A 589 -19.19 -14.99 -6.01
N VAL A 590 -20.15 -14.38 -6.70
CA VAL A 590 -20.49 -14.71 -8.08
C VAL A 590 -19.63 -13.94 -9.07
N LYS A 591 -19.67 -12.60 -9.05
CA LYS A 591 -18.94 -11.75 -10.01
C LYS A 591 -17.49 -11.48 -9.63
N GLY A 592 -17.19 -11.51 -8.33
CA GLY A 592 -15.84 -11.33 -7.82
C GLY A 592 -15.04 -12.63 -7.73
N VAL A 593 -15.67 -13.80 -7.58
CA VAL A 593 -14.95 -15.06 -7.35
C VAL A 593 -15.23 -16.11 -8.43
N LEU A 594 -16.47 -16.52 -8.64
CA LEU A 594 -16.77 -17.62 -9.57
C LEU A 594 -16.57 -17.21 -11.04
N GLU A 595 -17.05 -16.03 -11.43
CA GLU A 595 -16.96 -15.49 -12.79
C GLU A 595 -15.50 -15.36 -13.26
N PRO A 596 -14.57 -14.69 -12.53
CA PRO A 596 -13.20 -14.55 -13.00
C PRO A 596 -12.40 -15.86 -12.99
N LEU A 597 -12.75 -16.82 -12.12
CA LEU A 597 -12.15 -18.17 -12.14
C LEU A 597 -12.61 -18.98 -13.36
N VAL A 598 -13.87 -18.88 -13.75
CA VAL A 598 -14.37 -19.48 -15.00
C VAL A 598 -13.69 -18.84 -16.19
N GLU A 599 -13.69 -17.50 -16.31
CA GLU A 599 -13.04 -16.79 -17.42
C GLU A 599 -11.57 -17.17 -17.58
N TRP A 600 -10.80 -17.26 -16.48
CA TRP A 600 -9.38 -17.62 -16.49
C TRP A 600 -9.10 -19.04 -16.99
N GLY A 601 -9.97 -20.00 -16.65
CA GLY A 601 -9.80 -21.39 -17.06
C GLY A 601 -10.45 -21.73 -18.41
N TRP A 602 -11.57 -21.09 -18.74
CA TRP A 602 -12.45 -21.51 -19.83
C TRP A 602 -11.82 -21.42 -21.22
N GLU A 603 -11.09 -20.34 -21.52
CA GLU A 603 -10.43 -20.18 -22.83
C GLU A 603 -9.35 -21.25 -23.06
N LYS A 604 -8.48 -21.48 -22.05
CA LYS A 604 -7.41 -22.48 -22.10
C LYS A 604 -7.95 -23.91 -22.15
N TRP A 605 -8.86 -24.24 -21.23
CA TRP A 605 -9.52 -25.54 -21.15
C TRP A 605 -10.27 -25.90 -22.44
N LYS A 606 -10.87 -24.92 -23.11
CA LYS A 606 -11.55 -25.14 -24.38
C LYS A 606 -10.56 -25.46 -25.50
N LEU A 607 -9.46 -24.72 -25.61
CA LEU A 607 -8.40 -25.01 -26.58
C LEU A 607 -7.85 -26.43 -26.41
N GLU A 608 -7.50 -26.80 -25.18
CA GLU A 608 -6.98 -28.13 -24.85
C GLU A 608 -8.03 -29.25 -25.05
N SER A 609 -9.31 -28.97 -24.79
CA SER A 609 -10.39 -29.92 -25.05
C SER A 609 -10.68 -30.11 -26.55
N ASP A 610 -10.62 -29.05 -27.36
CA ASP A 610 -10.84 -29.11 -28.81
C ASP A 610 -9.64 -29.79 -29.51
N GLU A 611 -8.40 -29.52 -29.08
CA GLU A 611 -7.18 -30.22 -29.54
C GLU A 611 -7.15 -31.68 -29.09
N GLY A 612 -7.50 -31.96 -27.83
CA GLY A 612 -7.61 -33.32 -27.30
C GLY A 612 -8.69 -34.15 -27.98
N ALA A 613 -9.82 -33.54 -28.33
CA ALA A 613 -10.87 -34.18 -29.14
C ALA A 613 -10.37 -34.49 -30.56
N ALA A 614 -9.68 -33.56 -31.22
CA ALA A 614 -9.09 -33.80 -32.55
C ALA A 614 -7.99 -34.88 -32.51
N ALA A 615 -7.17 -34.92 -31.46
CA ALA A 615 -6.17 -35.96 -31.26
C ALA A 615 -6.82 -37.33 -31.00
N ALA A 616 -7.89 -37.40 -30.20
CA ALA A 616 -8.65 -38.63 -29.94
C ALA A 616 -9.43 -39.13 -31.17
N GLU A 617 -9.96 -38.23 -31.99
CA GLU A 617 -10.59 -38.55 -33.29
C GLU A 617 -9.53 -39.14 -34.25
N ASN A 618 -8.36 -38.51 -34.37
CA ASN A 618 -7.24 -39.01 -35.17
C ASN A 618 -6.68 -40.34 -34.64
N ALA A 619 -6.62 -40.54 -33.32
CA ALA A 619 -6.23 -41.81 -32.71
C ALA A 619 -7.27 -42.91 -32.98
N LYS A 620 -8.57 -42.60 -32.96
CA LYS A 620 -9.63 -43.52 -33.41
C LYS A 620 -9.50 -43.89 -34.88
N ILE A 621 -9.19 -42.94 -35.76
CA ILE A 621 -8.99 -43.18 -37.20
C ILE A 621 -7.77 -44.09 -37.41
N LEU A 622 -6.67 -43.87 -36.69
CA LEU A 622 -5.49 -44.74 -36.72
C LEU A 622 -5.81 -46.15 -36.16
N MET A 623 -6.55 -46.24 -35.05
CA MET A 623 -6.95 -47.51 -34.44
C MET A 623 -7.95 -48.31 -35.29
N GLN A 624 -8.74 -47.65 -36.15
CA GLN A 624 -9.58 -48.29 -37.18
C GLN A 624 -8.80 -48.73 -38.43
N SER A 625 -7.51 -48.38 -38.55
CA SER A 625 -6.67 -48.73 -39.71
C SER A 625 -5.72 -49.91 -39.50
N VAL A 626 -5.65 -50.47 -38.29
CA VAL A 626 -4.77 -51.60 -37.94
C VAL A 626 -5.58 -52.76 -37.34
N ASP A 627 -6.39 -53.40 -38.19
CA ASP A 627 -7.01 -54.68 -37.88
C ASP A 627 -6.11 -55.82 -38.40
N GLY A 628 -5.29 -56.39 -37.51
CA GLY A 628 -4.49 -57.58 -37.81
C GLY A 628 -2.97 -57.47 -37.63
N LEU A 629 -2.51 -57.52 -36.37
CA LEU A 629 -1.46 -58.46 -35.88
C LEU A 629 -1.18 -58.18 -34.40
N ALA A 630 -1.49 -59.15 -33.54
CA ALA A 630 -1.08 -59.12 -32.13
C ALA A 630 0.36 -59.63 -31.98
N ILE A 631 1.13 -59.08 -31.03
CA ILE A 631 2.10 -59.78 -30.16
C ILE A 631 2.71 -58.82 -29.10
N SER A 632 2.67 -59.27 -27.84
CA SER A 632 3.42 -58.87 -26.62
C SER A 632 3.63 -57.40 -26.19
N GLU A 633 3.21 -57.12 -24.96
CA GLU A 633 3.70 -56.04 -24.09
C GLU A 633 5.16 -56.30 -23.66
N GLU A 634 6.02 -55.26 -23.60
CA GLU A 634 7.06 -55.09 -22.56
C GLU A 634 7.51 -53.60 -22.44
N THR A 635 7.46 -53.09 -21.20
CA THR A 635 8.51 -52.32 -20.50
C THR A 635 9.21 -51.08 -21.13
N SER A 636 8.74 -49.90 -20.70
CA SER A 636 9.49 -48.69 -20.23
C SER A 636 10.58 -47.95 -21.05
N SER A 637 10.53 -46.62 -20.86
CA SER A 637 11.65 -45.66 -20.75
C SER A 637 12.37 -45.16 -22.02
N SER A 638 12.05 -43.92 -22.41
CA SER A 638 13.03 -42.97 -22.94
C SER A 638 12.59 -41.51 -22.71
N THR A 639 13.11 -40.95 -21.63
CA THR A 639 13.58 -39.57 -21.48
C THR A 639 14.01 -38.89 -22.77
N LEU A 640 13.59 -37.62 -22.95
CA LEU A 640 14.25 -36.66 -23.82
C LEU A 640 14.59 -35.40 -23.01
N GLU A 641 15.86 -35.32 -22.62
CA GLU A 641 16.47 -34.11 -22.09
C GLU A 641 16.68 -33.11 -23.24
N LEU A 642 16.50 -31.81 -22.97
CA LEU A 642 16.95 -30.75 -23.87
C LEU A 642 17.92 -29.85 -23.11
N GLU A 643 19.09 -29.63 -23.71
CA GLU A 643 20.29 -29.17 -23.02
C GLU A 643 20.26 -27.68 -22.65
N ASP A 644 20.68 -27.39 -21.40
CA ASP A 644 20.98 -26.05 -20.91
C ASP A 644 22.37 -25.59 -21.42
N THR A 645 22.41 -24.49 -22.18
CA THR A 645 23.67 -23.83 -22.57
C THR A 645 23.97 -22.70 -21.60
N GLY A 646 24.58 -23.07 -20.47
CA GLY A 646 24.70 -22.19 -19.32
C GLY A 646 25.54 -20.92 -19.52
N ARG A 647 25.21 -19.89 -18.73
CA ARG A 647 26.11 -18.77 -18.43
C ARG A 647 26.07 -18.46 -16.94
N SER A 648 27.07 -18.95 -16.21
CA SER A 648 27.24 -18.68 -14.78
C SER A 648 27.49 -17.20 -14.52
N GLY A 649 26.73 -16.61 -13.58
CA GLY A 649 26.83 -15.20 -13.21
C GLY A 649 26.05 -14.88 -11.93
N THR A 650 26.77 -14.83 -10.80
CA THR A 650 26.45 -14.10 -9.55
C THR A 650 24.97 -13.88 -9.21
N ARG A 651 24.43 -14.74 -8.33
CA ARG A 651 23.13 -14.54 -7.66
C ARG A 651 23.12 -13.23 -6.84
N ASN A 652 22.27 -12.29 -7.25
CA ASN A 652 21.79 -11.21 -6.38
C ASN A 652 20.25 -11.21 -6.40
N SER A 653 19.63 -11.00 -5.23
CA SER A 653 18.20 -11.21 -4.99
C SER A 653 17.30 -10.13 -5.60
N VAL A 654 17.12 -10.16 -6.92
CA VAL A 654 15.91 -9.61 -7.56
C VAL A 654 14.79 -10.64 -7.37
N THR A 655 13.67 -10.25 -6.76
CA THR A 655 12.48 -11.10 -6.63
C THR A 655 11.75 -11.23 -7.96
N THR A 656 12.35 -11.98 -8.90
CA THR A 656 11.68 -12.46 -10.10
C THR A 656 10.58 -13.44 -9.70
N ALA A 657 9.36 -13.26 -10.21
CA ALA A 657 8.27 -14.19 -9.92
C ALA A 657 8.62 -15.58 -10.46
N SER A 658 8.57 -16.59 -9.60
CA SER A 658 8.78 -17.98 -10.01
C SER A 658 7.54 -18.57 -10.66
N PHE A 659 7.75 -19.51 -11.58
CA PHE A 659 6.68 -20.29 -12.21
C PHE A 659 5.95 -21.16 -11.19
N ASP A 660 4.68 -21.40 -11.44
CA ASP A 660 3.77 -22.21 -10.64
C ASP A 660 3.68 -23.64 -11.18
N ASP A 661 3.99 -24.65 -10.35
CA ASP A 661 3.82 -26.08 -10.68
C ASP A 661 2.58 -26.64 -9.95
N PRO A 662 1.51 -27.04 -10.66
CA PRO A 662 0.30 -27.63 -10.08
C PRO A 662 0.55 -28.74 -9.06
N THR A 663 1.49 -29.65 -9.34
CA THR A 663 1.78 -30.84 -8.50
C THR A 663 2.55 -30.47 -7.24
N GLN A 664 3.48 -29.51 -7.34
CA GLN A 664 4.18 -28.94 -6.20
C GLN A 664 3.19 -28.25 -5.25
N PHE A 665 2.28 -27.44 -5.80
CA PHE A 665 1.31 -26.68 -5.01
C PHE A 665 0.23 -27.56 -4.37
N GLU A 666 -0.20 -28.64 -5.02
CA GLU A 666 -1.03 -29.67 -4.41
C GLU A 666 -0.32 -30.34 -3.22
N THR A 667 0.95 -30.71 -3.39
CA THR A 667 1.77 -31.31 -2.31
C THR A 667 1.95 -30.34 -1.13
N LEU A 668 2.19 -29.05 -1.40
CA LEU A 668 2.30 -28.02 -0.36
C LEU A 668 0.97 -27.79 0.37
N ARG A 669 -0.15 -27.71 -0.36
CA ARG A 669 -1.51 -27.63 0.19
C ARG A 669 -1.78 -28.81 1.14
N LEU A 670 -1.54 -30.04 0.71
CA LEU A 670 -1.76 -31.24 1.51
C LEU A 670 -0.90 -31.23 2.78
N LYS A 671 0.40 -30.92 2.67
CA LYS A 671 1.30 -30.77 3.84
C LYS A 671 0.78 -29.73 4.83
N LYS A 672 0.34 -28.56 4.36
CA LYS A 672 -0.21 -27.50 5.23
C LYS A 672 -1.54 -27.92 5.87
N GLN A 673 -2.42 -28.60 5.13
CA GLN A 673 -3.68 -29.12 5.65
C GLN A 673 -3.45 -30.14 6.78
N SER A 674 -2.58 -31.13 6.55
CA SER A 674 -2.18 -32.13 7.57
C SER A 674 -1.54 -31.49 8.81
N LEU A 675 -0.80 -30.39 8.64
CA LEU A 675 -0.19 -29.60 9.71
C LEU A 675 -1.24 -28.80 10.50
N LEU A 676 -2.19 -28.14 9.84
CA LEU A 676 -3.29 -27.41 10.48
C LEU A 676 -4.26 -28.36 11.21
N GLU A 677 -4.56 -29.52 10.64
CA GLU A 677 -5.36 -30.57 11.29
C GLU A 677 -4.63 -31.15 12.51
N GLY A 678 -3.32 -31.36 12.42
CA GLY A 678 -2.48 -31.77 13.55
C GLY A 678 -2.49 -30.74 14.69
N ILE A 679 -2.36 -29.44 14.37
CA ILE A 679 -2.45 -28.33 15.34
C ILE A 679 -3.84 -28.27 15.99
N LYS A 680 -4.92 -28.36 15.19
CA LYS A 680 -6.29 -28.40 15.72
C LYS A 680 -6.49 -29.60 16.65
N SER A 681 -6.02 -30.78 16.23
CA SER A 681 -6.08 -32.01 17.03
C SER A 681 -5.24 -31.92 18.31
N PHE A 682 -4.13 -31.17 18.31
CA PHE A 682 -3.34 -30.90 19.52
C PHE A 682 -4.09 -29.95 20.47
N ASN A 683 -4.70 -28.88 19.92
CA ASN A 683 -5.49 -27.92 20.68
C ASN A 683 -6.75 -28.53 21.30
N GLU A 684 -7.29 -29.61 20.73
CA GLU A 684 -8.36 -30.41 21.33
C GLU A 684 -7.83 -31.50 22.28
N LYS A 685 -6.80 -32.26 21.88
CA LYS A 685 -6.24 -33.42 22.60
C LYS A 685 -4.73 -33.57 22.33
N PRO A 686 -3.86 -32.98 23.17
CA PRO A 686 -2.42 -32.85 22.89
C PRO A 686 -1.71 -34.15 22.50
N LYS A 687 -1.94 -35.23 23.26
CA LYS A 687 -1.31 -36.53 23.01
C LYS A 687 -1.69 -37.13 21.64
N LYS A 688 -2.92 -36.89 21.16
CA LYS A 688 -3.36 -37.36 19.83
C LYS A 688 -2.86 -36.43 18.71
N GLY A 689 -2.94 -35.12 18.91
CA GLY A 689 -2.39 -34.15 17.95
C GLY A 689 -0.89 -34.32 17.72
N MET A 690 -0.12 -34.53 18.78
CA MET A 690 1.33 -34.77 18.67
C MET A 690 1.64 -36.05 17.88
N GLN A 691 0.88 -37.13 18.08
CA GLN A 691 1.01 -38.34 17.27
C GLN A 691 0.69 -38.10 15.78
N LEU A 692 -0.35 -37.32 15.46
CA LEU A 692 -0.67 -36.95 14.08
C LEU A 692 0.43 -36.07 13.45
N LEU A 693 0.96 -35.09 14.19
CA LEU A 693 2.05 -34.23 13.72
C LEU A 693 3.34 -35.01 13.45
N LEU A 694 3.68 -35.99 14.30
CA LEU A 694 4.82 -36.88 14.10
C LEU A 694 4.61 -37.83 12.91
N ASN A 695 3.42 -38.44 12.78
CA ASN A 695 3.11 -39.35 11.68
C ASN A 695 3.06 -38.66 10.31
N ASN A 696 2.63 -37.40 10.27
CA ASN A 696 2.53 -36.60 9.04
C ASN A 696 3.87 -35.97 8.62
N HIS A 697 4.99 -36.34 9.27
CA HIS A 697 6.32 -35.76 9.07
C HIS A 697 6.36 -34.22 9.21
N SER A 698 5.46 -33.65 10.00
CA SER A 698 5.39 -32.20 10.27
C SER A 698 6.47 -31.71 11.24
N ILE A 699 7.17 -32.65 11.90
CA ILE A 699 8.30 -32.42 12.79
C ILE A 699 9.47 -33.22 12.20
N LEU A 700 10.63 -32.59 12.03
CA LEU A 700 11.78 -33.13 11.29
C LEU A 700 12.31 -34.46 11.86
N SER A 701 12.26 -34.61 13.19
CA SER A 701 12.58 -35.86 13.88
C SER A 701 11.81 -35.95 15.19
N ARG A 702 11.74 -37.16 15.76
CA ARG A 702 11.03 -37.45 17.01
C ARG A 702 11.87 -37.15 18.26
N THR A 703 12.85 -36.24 18.16
CA THR A 703 13.69 -35.89 19.31
C THR A 703 12.95 -34.96 20.27
N PRO A 704 13.24 -34.97 21.57
CA PRO A 704 12.67 -34.02 22.52
C PRO A 704 12.95 -32.56 22.15
N HIS A 705 14.12 -32.30 21.53
CA HIS A 705 14.56 -30.99 21.08
C HIS A 705 13.69 -30.45 19.93
N ASP A 706 13.43 -31.26 18.91
CA ASP A 706 12.66 -30.82 17.74
C ASP A 706 11.18 -30.61 18.07
N ILE A 707 10.63 -31.44 18.96
CA ILE A 707 9.28 -31.26 19.49
C ILE A 707 9.21 -29.98 20.34
N ALA A 708 10.22 -29.71 21.19
CA ALA A 708 10.29 -28.49 21.97
C ALA A 708 10.42 -27.22 21.09
N SER A 709 11.28 -27.27 20.07
CA SER A 709 11.44 -26.19 19.08
C SER A 709 10.15 -25.96 18.28
N PHE A 710 9.44 -27.02 17.92
CA PHE A 710 8.13 -26.92 17.26
C PHE A 710 7.10 -26.23 18.18
N LEU A 711 7.03 -26.61 19.47
CA LEU A 711 6.11 -26.01 20.44
C LEU A 711 6.41 -24.54 20.75
N LEU A 712 7.67 -24.10 20.64
CA LEU A 712 8.08 -22.69 20.80
C LEU A 712 7.84 -21.85 19.53
N SER A 713 8.12 -22.40 18.35
CA SER A 713 8.07 -21.65 17.07
C SER A 713 6.70 -21.66 16.38
N THR A 714 5.81 -22.61 16.72
CA THR A 714 4.52 -22.77 16.04
C THR A 714 3.43 -21.88 16.62
N GLU A 715 3.20 -20.73 15.99
CA GLU A 715 2.01 -19.91 16.25
C GLU A 715 0.70 -20.70 16.00
N GLY A 716 -0.34 -20.44 16.81
CA GLY A 716 -1.65 -21.09 16.71
C GLY A 716 -1.87 -22.30 17.63
N LEU A 717 -0.83 -22.75 18.36
CA LEU A 717 -0.98 -23.71 19.46
C LEU A 717 -1.60 -23.02 20.70
N ASN A 718 -2.55 -23.68 21.36
CA ASN A 718 -3.18 -23.17 22.57
C ASN A 718 -2.22 -23.32 23.76
N LYS A 719 -1.76 -22.18 24.30
CA LYS A 719 -0.80 -22.11 25.42
C LYS A 719 -1.21 -22.89 26.68
N SER A 720 -2.51 -23.07 26.92
CA SER A 720 -3.01 -23.92 28.01
C SER A 720 -2.74 -25.40 27.74
N MET A 721 -2.92 -25.83 26.49
CA MET A 721 -2.71 -27.21 26.05
C MET A 721 -1.21 -27.55 25.93
N ILE A 722 -0.36 -26.57 25.59
CA ILE A 722 1.10 -26.69 25.69
C ILE A 722 1.51 -26.96 27.14
N GLY A 723 1.05 -26.12 28.09
CA GLY A 723 1.36 -26.28 29.50
C GLY A 723 0.85 -27.60 30.08
N GLU A 724 -0.36 -28.03 29.71
CA GLU A 724 -0.91 -29.33 30.11
C GLU A 724 -0.05 -30.49 29.57
N PHE A 725 0.33 -30.45 28.29
CA PHE A 725 1.16 -31.49 27.66
C PHE A 725 2.56 -31.59 28.27
N LEU A 726 3.24 -30.45 28.47
CA LEU A 726 4.60 -30.42 29.02
C LEU A 726 4.61 -30.75 30.53
N GLY A 727 3.50 -30.54 31.24
CA GLY A 727 3.37 -30.84 32.67
C GLY A 727 3.14 -32.32 33.01
N GLU A 728 2.81 -33.18 32.04
CA GLU A 728 2.50 -34.60 32.28
C GLU A 728 3.67 -35.37 32.92
N GLY A 729 3.36 -36.29 33.85
CA GLY A 729 4.35 -37.10 34.57
C GLY A 729 4.89 -38.30 33.80
N ILE A 730 5.13 -38.15 32.50
CA ILE A 730 5.63 -39.20 31.59
C ILE A 730 7.03 -38.79 31.15
N ASP A 731 8.00 -39.72 31.16
CA ASP A 731 9.42 -39.43 30.90
C ASP A 731 9.67 -38.74 29.53
N GLU A 732 8.88 -39.07 28.50
CA GLU A 732 8.89 -38.42 27.19
C GLU A 732 8.48 -36.93 27.31
N ASN A 733 7.37 -36.64 28.00
CA ASN A 733 6.88 -35.27 28.24
C ASN A 733 7.85 -34.44 29.09
N ILE A 734 8.43 -35.04 30.13
CA ILE A 734 9.45 -34.40 30.97
C ILE A 734 10.69 -34.07 30.13
N SER A 735 11.18 -35.01 29.32
CA SER A 735 12.35 -34.78 28.44
C SER A 735 12.11 -33.64 27.44
N ILE A 736 10.91 -33.55 26.87
CA ILE A 736 10.51 -32.43 25.99
C ILE A 736 10.42 -31.12 26.78
N MET A 737 9.89 -31.14 28.01
CA MET A 737 9.81 -29.95 28.88
C MET A 737 11.22 -29.41 29.22
N HIS A 738 12.17 -30.27 29.56
CA HIS A 738 13.56 -29.86 29.80
C HIS A 738 14.14 -29.15 28.57
N ALA A 739 14.02 -29.75 27.38
CA ALA A 739 14.46 -29.13 26.12
C ALA A 739 13.73 -27.81 25.80
N PHE A 740 12.43 -27.70 26.12
CA PHE A 740 11.63 -26.49 25.92
C PHE A 740 12.08 -25.32 26.80
N VAL A 741 12.53 -25.57 28.03
CA VAL A 741 13.15 -24.53 28.87
C VAL A 741 14.58 -24.25 28.44
N ASP A 742 15.35 -25.28 28.05
CA ASP A 742 16.75 -25.13 27.61
C ASP A 742 16.92 -24.42 26.26
N LEU A 743 15.85 -24.31 25.47
CA LEU A 743 15.78 -23.48 24.26
C LEU A 743 15.51 -21.99 24.53
N GLN A 744 15.19 -21.61 25.78
CA GLN A 744 15.02 -20.21 26.16
C GLN A 744 16.34 -19.63 26.68
N ASP A 745 16.62 -18.38 26.31
CA ASP A 745 17.81 -17.67 26.73
C ASP A 745 17.49 -16.60 27.78
N PHE A 746 18.08 -16.74 28.96
CA PHE A 746 17.99 -15.80 30.08
C PHE A 746 19.32 -15.10 30.39
N THR A 747 20.33 -15.19 29.50
CA THR A 747 21.66 -14.62 29.71
C THR A 747 21.60 -13.10 29.89
N ASN A 748 22.05 -12.58 31.03
CA ASN A 748 21.96 -11.16 31.41
C ASN A 748 20.54 -10.57 31.50
N VAL A 749 19.49 -11.40 31.55
CA VAL A 749 18.10 -10.93 31.67
C VAL A 749 17.73 -10.81 33.17
N PRO A 750 17.19 -9.66 33.64
CA PRO A 750 16.73 -9.52 35.03
C PRO A 750 15.71 -10.59 35.42
N PHE A 751 15.79 -11.10 36.65
CA PHE A 751 15.00 -12.26 37.12
C PHE A 751 13.49 -12.17 36.82
N VAL A 752 12.86 -11.02 37.09
CA VAL A 752 11.42 -10.84 36.83
C VAL A 752 11.13 -10.78 35.33
N ALA A 753 11.99 -10.13 34.53
CA ALA A 753 11.87 -10.11 33.07
C ALA A 753 12.07 -11.51 32.43
N ALA A 754 12.96 -12.32 32.99
CA ALA A 754 13.15 -13.72 32.60
C ALA A 754 11.92 -14.56 32.96
N LEU A 755 11.41 -14.44 34.19
CA LEU A 755 10.18 -15.13 34.63
C LEU A 755 8.95 -14.70 33.81
N ARG A 756 8.81 -13.41 33.49
CA ARG A 756 7.79 -12.92 32.55
C ARG A 756 7.94 -13.60 31.19
N THR A 757 9.14 -13.60 30.60
CA THR A 757 9.41 -14.19 29.28
C THR A 757 9.08 -15.68 29.25
N PHE A 758 9.50 -16.42 30.28
CA PHE A 758 9.18 -17.83 30.47
C PHE A 758 7.66 -18.06 30.49
N LEU A 759 6.92 -17.33 31.32
CA LEU A 759 5.46 -17.44 31.47
C LEU A 759 4.65 -16.86 30.28
N GLN A 760 5.27 -16.21 29.29
CA GLN A 760 4.58 -15.86 28.04
C GLN A 760 4.43 -17.03 27.06
N SER A 761 5.27 -18.07 27.20
CA SER A 761 5.38 -19.17 26.23
C SER A 761 4.33 -20.27 26.41
N PHE A 762 3.79 -20.44 27.62
CA PHE A 762 2.71 -21.40 27.95
C PHE A 762 1.89 -20.89 29.14
N ARG A 763 0.73 -21.51 29.42
CA ARG A 763 -0.05 -21.24 30.64
C ARG A 763 0.23 -22.33 31.67
N LEU A 764 0.49 -21.92 32.92
CA LEU A 764 0.69 -22.87 34.03
C LEU A 764 -0.54 -23.78 34.24
N PRO A 765 -0.37 -25.11 34.34
CA PRO A 765 -1.45 -26.02 34.71
C PRO A 765 -1.96 -25.79 36.14
N GLY A 766 -3.23 -26.12 36.41
CA GLY A 766 -3.82 -25.96 37.75
C GLY A 766 -3.37 -26.99 38.79
N GLU A 767 -2.60 -28.01 38.41
CA GLU A 767 -2.09 -29.05 39.30
C GLU A 767 -0.74 -28.67 39.90
N ALA A 768 -0.63 -28.62 41.23
CA ALA A 768 0.59 -28.19 41.93
C ALA A 768 1.86 -28.97 41.51
N GLN A 769 1.75 -30.29 41.31
CA GLN A 769 2.87 -31.15 40.86
C GLN A 769 3.37 -30.81 39.45
N LYS A 770 2.52 -30.23 38.59
CA LYS A 770 2.90 -29.80 37.24
C LYS A 770 3.64 -28.47 37.30
N ILE A 771 3.13 -27.51 38.07
CA ILE A 771 3.76 -26.19 38.31
C ILE A 771 5.18 -26.36 38.87
N ASP A 772 5.34 -27.24 39.87
CA ASP A 772 6.59 -27.52 40.57
C ASP A 772 7.74 -27.86 39.60
N ARG A 773 7.49 -28.79 38.65
CA ARG A 773 8.47 -29.19 37.63
C ARG A 773 8.93 -28.03 36.75
N PHE A 774 8.02 -27.16 36.30
CA PHE A 774 8.37 -25.99 35.50
C PHE A 774 9.22 -25.00 36.30
N MET A 775 8.88 -24.77 37.58
CA MET A 775 9.61 -23.83 38.44
C MET A 775 11.00 -24.36 38.77
N LEU A 776 11.17 -25.66 39.06
CA LEU A 776 12.47 -26.29 39.28
C LEU A 776 13.37 -26.15 38.04
N LYS A 777 12.86 -26.46 36.84
CA LYS A 777 13.65 -26.39 35.60
C LYS A 777 13.94 -24.93 35.18
N PHE A 778 13.02 -24.00 35.41
CA PHE A 778 13.29 -22.57 35.23
C PHE A 778 14.41 -22.09 36.15
N ALA A 779 14.36 -22.46 37.43
CA ALA A 779 15.36 -22.06 38.42
C ALA A 779 16.75 -22.65 38.12
N GLU A 780 16.83 -23.94 37.76
CA GLU A 780 18.06 -24.57 37.26
C GLU A 780 18.64 -23.79 36.08
N ARG A 781 17.82 -23.52 35.05
CA ARG A 781 18.26 -22.85 33.82
C ARG A 781 18.69 -21.40 34.07
N PHE A 782 17.94 -20.66 34.88
CA PHE A 782 18.25 -19.26 35.17
C PHE A 782 19.59 -19.12 35.90
N VAL A 783 19.85 -19.95 36.92
CA VAL A 783 21.10 -19.92 37.68
C VAL A 783 22.28 -20.42 36.84
N LEU A 784 22.08 -21.42 35.97
CA LEU A 784 23.12 -21.89 35.05
C LEU A 784 23.60 -20.78 34.09
N GLN A 785 22.68 -19.91 33.62
CA GLN A 785 23.03 -18.77 32.75
C GLN A 785 23.45 -17.51 33.50
N ASN A 786 23.08 -17.37 34.78
CA ASN A 786 23.39 -16.21 35.62
C ASN A 786 23.99 -16.64 36.99
N PRO A 787 25.16 -17.32 37.01
CA PRO A 787 25.71 -17.98 38.20
C PRO A 787 26.13 -17.03 39.33
N ASN A 788 26.24 -15.73 39.06
CA ASN A 788 26.61 -14.71 40.04
C ASN A 788 25.41 -14.07 40.76
N GLN A 789 24.16 -14.49 40.47
CA GLN A 789 22.96 -13.81 40.97
C GLN A 789 22.28 -14.50 42.16
N PHE A 790 22.44 -15.82 42.32
CA PHE A 790 21.87 -16.60 43.42
C PHE A 790 22.87 -17.69 43.85
N SER A 791 22.90 -18.04 45.13
CA SER A 791 23.83 -19.07 45.65
C SER A 791 23.42 -20.49 45.27
N SER A 792 22.14 -20.73 44.95
CA SER A 792 21.62 -22.03 44.51
C SER A 792 20.38 -21.91 43.61
N ALA A 793 20.05 -22.99 42.89
CA ALA A 793 18.78 -23.10 42.17
C ALA A 793 17.57 -23.09 43.11
N ASP A 794 17.69 -23.63 44.33
CA ASP A 794 16.62 -23.65 45.33
C ASP A 794 16.18 -22.22 45.71
N THR A 795 17.13 -21.28 45.78
CA THR A 795 16.85 -19.86 46.03
C THR A 795 16.05 -19.22 44.91
N ALA A 796 16.44 -19.45 43.65
CA ALA A 796 15.71 -18.96 42.49
C ALA A 796 14.30 -19.58 42.39
N TYR A 797 14.15 -20.85 42.76
CA TYR A 797 12.87 -21.57 42.85
C TYR A 797 11.94 -20.97 43.90
N VAL A 798 12.41 -20.79 45.14
CA VAL A 798 11.61 -20.19 46.23
C VAL A 798 11.22 -18.74 45.90
N LEU A 799 12.13 -17.98 45.29
CA LEU A 799 11.87 -16.61 44.87
C LEU A 799 10.83 -16.56 43.73
N ALA A 800 10.87 -17.47 42.76
CA ALA A 800 9.88 -17.55 41.68
C ALA A 800 8.46 -17.78 42.24
N TYR A 801 8.31 -18.71 43.19
CA TYR A 801 7.04 -18.92 43.89
C TYR A 801 6.58 -17.70 44.68
N SER A 802 7.49 -17.02 45.37
CA SER A 802 7.20 -15.79 46.11
C SER A 802 6.73 -14.65 45.18
N VAL A 803 7.30 -14.54 43.98
CA VAL A 803 6.90 -13.57 42.96
C VAL A 803 5.53 -13.90 42.35
N ILE A 804 5.23 -15.16 42.05
CA ILE A 804 3.91 -15.59 41.54
C ILE A 804 2.81 -15.37 42.59
N MET A 805 3.11 -15.65 43.86
CA MET A 805 2.20 -15.40 44.98
C MET A 805 1.99 -13.89 45.19
N LEU A 806 3.04 -13.08 45.13
CA LEU A 806 2.94 -11.61 45.17
C LEU A 806 2.09 -11.08 44.01
N ASN A 807 2.28 -11.56 42.78
CA ASN A 807 1.48 -11.14 41.63
C ASN A 807 -0.02 -11.40 41.87
N THR A 808 -0.34 -12.58 42.40
CA THR A 808 -1.73 -12.93 42.76
C THR A 808 -2.28 -12.05 43.88
N ASP A 809 -1.50 -11.79 44.93
CA ASP A 809 -1.88 -10.92 46.06
C ASP A 809 -2.11 -9.45 45.64
N GLN A 810 -1.23 -8.91 44.79
CA GLN A 810 -1.30 -7.52 44.37
C GLN A 810 -2.41 -7.25 43.35
N HIS A 811 -2.79 -8.21 42.49
CA HIS A 811 -3.72 -7.95 41.38
C HIS A 811 -5.09 -8.64 41.50
N ASN A 812 -5.23 -9.70 42.31
CA ASN A 812 -6.53 -10.36 42.51
C ASN A 812 -7.47 -9.52 43.41
N SER A 813 -8.62 -9.11 42.86
CA SER A 813 -9.64 -8.30 43.54
C SER A 813 -10.33 -8.99 44.74
N GLN A 814 -10.19 -10.32 44.88
CA GLN A 814 -10.70 -11.05 46.05
C GLN A 814 -9.81 -10.89 47.30
N VAL A 815 -8.56 -10.45 47.14
CA VAL A 815 -7.60 -10.25 48.23
C VAL A 815 -7.83 -8.90 48.91
N LYS A 816 -8.50 -8.93 50.08
CA LYS A 816 -8.90 -7.72 50.82
C LYS A 816 -7.77 -7.04 51.60
N LYS A 817 -6.74 -7.79 52.00
CA LYS A 817 -5.54 -7.28 52.66
C LYS A 817 -4.35 -7.78 51.87
N LYS A 818 -3.73 -6.86 51.11
CA LYS A 818 -2.53 -7.13 50.33
C LYS A 818 -1.29 -7.13 51.22
N MET A 819 -0.28 -7.90 50.83
CA MET A 819 1.05 -7.93 51.41
C MET A 819 1.74 -6.57 51.21
N THR A 820 2.47 -6.06 52.21
CA THR A 820 3.29 -4.84 52.06
C THR A 820 4.72 -5.18 51.64
N VAL A 821 5.53 -4.16 51.34
CA VAL A 821 6.97 -4.31 51.05
C VAL A 821 7.68 -5.01 52.21
N GLU A 822 7.37 -4.61 53.45
CA GLU A 822 7.97 -5.16 54.68
C GLU A 822 7.56 -6.61 54.93
N ASP A 823 6.28 -6.94 54.67
CA ASP A 823 5.81 -8.33 54.73
C ASP A 823 6.49 -9.19 53.64
N PHE A 824 6.70 -8.67 52.43
CA PHE A 824 7.40 -9.38 51.35
C PHE A 824 8.89 -9.61 51.66
N LEU A 825 9.60 -8.60 52.19
CA LEU A 825 10.98 -8.76 52.64
C LEU A 825 11.10 -9.79 53.77
N LYS A 826 10.17 -9.76 54.73
CA LYS A 826 10.13 -10.73 55.84
C LYS A 826 9.86 -12.17 55.35
N ASN A 827 9.00 -12.34 54.36
CA ASN A 827 8.68 -13.66 53.79
C ASN A 827 9.82 -14.26 52.95
N ASN A 828 10.72 -13.43 52.42
CA ASN A 828 11.89 -13.85 51.64
C ASN A 828 13.19 -13.81 52.46
N LYS A 829 13.11 -13.84 53.80
CA LYS A 829 14.27 -13.83 54.67
C LYS A 829 14.94 -15.21 54.74
N GLY A 830 16.27 -15.27 54.63
CA GLY A 830 17.06 -16.50 54.72
C GLY A 830 16.99 -17.45 53.52
N ILE A 831 16.43 -17.02 52.38
CA ILE A 831 16.19 -17.90 51.21
C ILE A 831 17.45 -18.21 50.38
N ASP A 832 18.55 -17.47 50.57
CA ASP A 832 19.83 -17.71 49.88
C ASP A 832 20.76 -18.57 50.74
N GLY A 833 20.38 -19.83 50.98
CA GLY A 833 21.16 -20.78 51.78
C GLY A 833 21.41 -20.30 53.21
N GLU A 834 20.35 -19.96 53.94
CA GLU A 834 20.35 -19.30 55.25
C GLU A 834 20.83 -17.83 55.25
N SER A 835 21.23 -17.27 54.09
CA SER A 835 21.54 -15.84 53.91
C SER A 835 20.37 -15.05 53.31
N ASP A 836 20.41 -13.72 53.47
CA ASP A 836 19.41 -12.80 52.96
C ASP A 836 19.81 -12.26 51.57
N LEU A 837 18.86 -12.24 50.62
CA LEU A 837 19.05 -11.51 49.36
C LEU A 837 19.09 -9.99 49.61
N PRO A 838 19.77 -9.20 48.74
CA PRO A 838 19.85 -7.75 48.90
C PRO A 838 18.47 -7.08 49.00
N GLU A 839 18.24 -6.28 50.06
CA GLU A 839 16.94 -5.64 50.27
C GLU A 839 16.47 -4.80 49.07
N ASP A 840 17.40 -4.08 48.42
CA ASP A 840 17.06 -3.20 47.30
C ASP A 840 16.65 -3.99 46.05
N PHE A 841 17.16 -5.22 45.89
CA PHE A 841 16.71 -6.15 44.85
C PHE A 841 15.28 -6.63 45.12
N LEU A 842 14.98 -7.05 46.36
CA LEU A 842 13.62 -7.47 46.76
C LEU A 842 12.60 -6.31 46.69
N LYS A 843 12.99 -5.09 47.08
CA LYS A 843 12.16 -3.88 46.92
C LYS A 843 11.90 -3.57 45.44
N GLY A 844 12.92 -3.70 44.59
CA GLY A 844 12.79 -3.52 43.14
C GLY A 844 11.80 -4.51 42.52
N ILE A 845 11.90 -5.80 42.87
CA ILE A 845 10.95 -6.84 42.45
C ILE A 845 9.52 -6.50 42.89
N TYR A 846 9.32 -6.10 44.16
CA TYR A 846 8.00 -5.77 44.67
C TYR A 846 7.35 -4.63 43.87
N GLU A 847 8.10 -3.55 43.62
CA GLU A 847 7.60 -2.40 42.88
C GLU A 847 7.34 -2.70 41.40
N GLU A 848 8.19 -3.51 40.76
CA GLU A 848 7.98 -3.93 39.37
C GLU A 848 6.68 -4.75 39.21
N ILE A 849 6.44 -5.71 40.11
CA ILE A 849 5.22 -6.53 40.11
C ILE A 849 3.98 -5.69 40.44
N ARG A 850 4.09 -4.72 41.36
CA ARG A 850 2.98 -3.82 41.71
C ARG A 850 2.56 -2.94 40.53
N ILE A 851 3.50 -2.54 39.66
CA ILE A 851 3.27 -1.63 38.54
C ILE A 851 2.84 -2.37 37.26
N ASP A 852 3.50 -3.47 36.89
CA ASP A 852 3.13 -4.30 35.72
C ASP A 852 2.82 -5.73 36.17
N GLU A 853 1.54 -6.11 36.07
CA GLU A 853 1.06 -7.46 36.36
C GLU A 853 1.66 -8.50 35.37
N ILE A 854 2.06 -9.67 35.89
CA ILE A 854 2.44 -10.81 35.06
C ILE A 854 1.16 -11.44 34.47
N VAL A 855 0.79 -10.97 33.27
CA VAL A 855 -0.33 -11.50 32.47
C VAL A 855 0.20 -11.96 31.11
N LEU A 856 -0.35 -13.04 30.55
CA LEU A 856 -0.07 -13.41 29.16
C LEU A 856 -0.50 -12.27 28.22
N LYS A 857 0.29 -11.98 27.18
CA LYS A 857 -0.01 -10.94 26.18
C LYS A 857 -1.40 -11.11 25.53
N ASP A 858 -1.86 -12.36 25.42
CA ASP A 858 -3.17 -12.72 24.86
C ASP A 858 -4.33 -12.48 25.84
N GLU A 859 -4.04 -12.38 27.14
CA GLU A 859 -5.03 -12.17 28.20
C GLU A 859 -5.13 -10.70 28.67
N LYS A 860 -4.22 -9.81 28.25
CA LYS A 860 -4.45 -8.36 28.35
C LYS A 860 -5.61 -8.02 27.38
N PRO A 861 -6.85 -7.76 27.86
CA PRO A 861 -7.94 -7.43 26.96
C PRO A 861 -7.61 -6.05 26.38
N GLY A 862 -7.70 -5.89 25.05
CA GLY A 862 -7.65 -4.56 24.43
C GLY A 862 -8.61 -3.64 25.18
N GLY A 863 -8.07 -2.56 25.78
CA GLY A 863 -8.51 -2.05 27.08
C GLY A 863 -10.00 -1.75 27.21
N THR A 864 -10.79 -2.75 27.61
CA THR A 864 -12.22 -2.60 27.92
C THR A 864 -12.40 -1.97 29.30
N LEU A 865 -11.93 -0.73 29.45
CA LEU A 865 -12.27 0.10 30.60
C LEU A 865 -13.76 0.39 30.55
N THR A 866 -14.49 -0.11 31.55
CA THR A 866 -15.91 0.17 31.80
C THR A 866 -16.08 1.64 32.18
N THR A 867 -16.06 2.51 31.18
CA THR A 867 -16.47 3.92 31.28
C THR A 867 -17.88 4.05 30.70
N GLU A 868 -18.87 3.87 31.56
CA GLU A 868 -20.24 4.28 31.27
C GLU A 868 -20.25 5.79 31.00
N ASN A 869 -21.11 6.23 30.07
CA ASN A 869 -21.22 7.62 29.55
C ASN A 869 -20.23 8.05 28.44
N VAL A 870 -19.67 7.12 27.66
CA VAL A 870 -18.96 7.44 26.39
C VAL A 870 -19.86 7.20 25.17
N SER A 871 -19.99 8.23 24.31
CA SER A 871 -20.76 8.20 23.05
C SER A 871 -20.33 7.05 22.12
N GLU A 872 -21.30 6.41 21.45
CA GLU A 872 -21.06 5.25 20.56
C GLU A 872 -19.95 5.51 19.54
N ARG A 873 -19.93 6.69 18.91
CA ARG A 873 -18.88 7.14 17.98
C ARG A 873 -17.46 6.95 18.50
N VAL A 874 -17.21 7.27 19.77
CA VAL A 874 -15.86 7.16 20.37
C VAL A 874 -15.45 5.69 20.55
N LYS A 875 -16.41 4.77 20.69
CA LYS A 875 -16.14 3.33 20.73
C LYS A 875 -15.68 2.81 19.36
N PHE A 876 -16.37 3.21 18.28
CA PHE A 876 -15.95 2.90 16.90
C PHE A 876 -14.60 3.55 16.55
N GLU A 877 -14.41 4.83 16.88
CA GLU A 877 -13.14 5.55 16.64
C GLU A 877 -11.95 4.91 17.39
N ARG A 878 -12.16 4.44 18.64
CA ARG A 878 -11.13 3.70 19.41
C ARG A 878 -10.85 2.33 18.80
N ALA A 879 -11.87 1.54 18.48
CA ALA A 879 -11.70 0.21 17.89
C ALA A 879 -10.97 0.27 16.53
N ALA A 880 -11.27 1.29 15.72
CA ALA A 880 -10.53 1.59 14.50
C ALA A 880 -9.06 1.94 14.80
N ALA A 881 -8.79 2.77 15.80
CA ALA A 881 -7.42 3.12 16.19
C ALA A 881 -6.61 1.89 16.67
N ASP A 882 -7.24 0.99 17.43
CA ASP A 882 -6.63 -0.26 17.91
C ASP A 882 -6.32 -1.21 16.73
N MET A 883 -7.24 -1.34 15.77
CA MET A 883 -7.05 -2.12 14.54
C MET A 883 -5.92 -1.53 13.67
N ALA A 884 -5.83 -0.20 13.53
CA ALA A 884 -4.72 0.47 12.85
C ALA A 884 -3.38 0.19 13.53
N LEU A 885 -3.33 0.28 14.87
CA LEU A 885 -2.11 0.06 15.65
C LEU A 885 -1.61 -1.37 15.50
N LYS A 886 -2.50 -2.37 15.68
CA LYS A 886 -2.17 -3.79 15.50
C LYS A 886 -1.66 -4.09 14.08
N THR A 887 -2.30 -3.49 13.06
CA THR A 887 -1.84 -3.59 11.66
C THR A 887 -0.44 -2.97 11.49
N GLU A 888 -0.20 -1.78 12.07
CA GLU A 888 1.09 -1.09 11.98
C GLU A 888 2.23 -1.88 12.67
N GLU A 889 1.98 -2.46 13.84
CA GLU A 889 2.93 -3.32 14.55
C GLU A 889 3.30 -4.56 13.73
N ARG A 890 2.30 -5.22 13.15
CA ARG A 890 2.48 -6.39 12.26
C ARG A 890 3.30 -6.04 11.01
N LEU A 891 3.02 -4.90 10.38
CA LEU A 891 3.78 -4.39 9.24
C LEU A 891 5.24 -4.05 9.62
N LYS A 892 5.46 -3.41 10.78
CA LYS A 892 6.82 -3.10 11.29
C LYS A 892 7.63 -4.36 11.63
N ALA A 893 6.99 -5.38 12.21
CA ALA A 893 7.62 -6.67 12.51
C ALA A 893 8.04 -7.44 11.25
N GLY A 894 7.30 -7.28 10.14
CA GLY A 894 7.70 -7.78 8.83
C GLY A 894 8.96 -7.08 8.26
N ILE A 895 9.06 -5.77 8.46
CA ILE A 895 10.21 -4.96 8.00
C ILE A 895 11.49 -5.27 8.80
N HIS A 896 11.40 -5.45 10.13
CA HIS A 896 12.57 -5.76 10.96
C HIS A 896 13.18 -7.13 10.63
N ARG A 897 12.34 -8.17 10.47
CA ARG A 897 12.81 -9.52 10.08
C ARG A 897 13.48 -9.57 8.70
N ALA A 898 13.07 -8.71 7.77
CA ALA A 898 13.71 -8.61 6.45
C ALA A 898 15.11 -7.96 6.49
N ARG A 899 15.44 -7.22 7.56
CA ARG A 899 16.73 -6.55 7.73
C ARG A 899 17.74 -7.38 8.54
N SER A 900 17.26 -8.31 9.36
CA SER A 900 18.11 -9.28 10.10
C SER A 900 18.55 -10.46 9.24
N SER A 901 17.77 -10.86 8.22
CA SER A 901 18.10 -11.96 7.30
C SER A 901 19.15 -11.60 6.23
N GLN A 902 20.06 -10.68 6.53
CA GLN A 902 21.23 -10.33 5.71
C GLN A 902 22.56 -10.80 6.33
N GLN A 903 22.53 -11.57 7.43
CA GLN A 903 23.68 -12.38 7.84
C GLN A 903 23.66 -13.73 7.10
N PRO A 904 24.78 -14.18 6.51
CA PRO A 904 24.87 -15.45 5.83
C PRO A 904 25.19 -16.58 6.82
N ASP A 905 24.16 -17.25 7.33
CA ASP A 905 24.33 -18.53 8.03
C ASP A 905 24.42 -19.67 7.00
N GLU A 906 25.56 -20.36 6.94
CA GLU A 906 25.91 -21.28 5.84
C GLU A 906 25.20 -22.67 5.89
N GLU A 907 24.30 -22.92 6.85
CA GLU A 907 23.73 -24.26 7.11
C GLU A 907 22.21 -24.39 6.90
N SER A 908 21.62 -23.69 5.92
CA SER A 908 20.20 -23.86 5.54
C SER A 908 19.97 -24.40 4.11
N THR A 909 20.79 -25.35 3.66
CA THR A 909 20.63 -26.02 2.36
C THR A 909 19.67 -27.22 2.39
N ALA A 910 18.40 -26.99 2.73
CA ALA A 910 17.26 -27.85 2.34
C ALA A 910 15.92 -27.20 2.73
N PHE A 911 15.01 -27.01 1.75
CA PHE A 911 13.61 -26.58 1.94
C PHE A 911 13.35 -25.29 2.75
N GLY A 912 13.56 -24.13 2.13
CA GLY A 912 12.97 -22.86 2.57
C GLY A 912 13.06 -21.76 1.51
N ASN A 913 11.93 -21.27 1.00
CA ASN A 913 11.81 -20.33 -0.13
C ASN A 913 11.24 -18.96 0.34
N SER A 914 11.70 -18.52 1.51
CA SER A 914 11.01 -17.60 2.44
C SER A 914 10.89 -16.12 1.98
N GLY A 915 10.10 -15.88 0.94
CA GLY A 915 9.78 -14.53 0.46
C GLY A 915 9.51 -14.43 -1.03
N ILE A 916 9.67 -15.53 -1.77
CA ILE A 916 9.37 -15.57 -3.21
C ILE A 916 7.86 -15.44 -3.46
N PHE A 917 7.53 -14.71 -4.51
CA PHE A 917 6.18 -14.53 -5.02
C PHE A 917 6.00 -15.40 -6.27
N TYR A 918 4.96 -16.22 -6.30
CA TYR A 918 4.61 -17.07 -7.43
C TYR A 918 3.56 -16.37 -8.30
N SER A 919 3.82 -16.28 -9.59
CA SER A 919 2.85 -15.78 -10.57
C SER A 919 2.01 -16.93 -11.07
N ALA A 920 0.69 -16.76 -11.18
CA ALA A 920 -0.17 -17.80 -11.74
C ALA A 920 -0.06 -17.83 -13.27
N THR A 921 0.20 -19.01 -13.82
CA THR A 921 0.21 -19.30 -15.26
C THR A 921 -0.71 -20.47 -15.59
N HIS A 922 -0.83 -21.46 -14.70
CA HIS A 922 -1.69 -22.64 -14.89
C HIS A 922 -3.12 -22.38 -14.41
N TYR A 923 -4.10 -22.92 -15.13
CA TYR A 923 -5.52 -22.83 -14.74
C TYR A 923 -5.97 -24.02 -13.87
N GLU A 924 -5.20 -25.11 -13.83
CA GLU A 924 -5.48 -26.32 -13.04
C GLU A 924 -5.61 -26.04 -11.53
N HIS A 925 -4.92 -25.01 -11.03
CA HIS A 925 -5.04 -24.53 -9.65
C HIS A 925 -6.50 -24.21 -9.24
N VAL A 926 -7.36 -23.84 -10.20
CA VAL A 926 -8.79 -23.56 -9.95
C VAL A 926 -9.52 -24.79 -9.39
N LYS A 927 -9.14 -26.02 -9.78
CA LYS A 927 -9.66 -27.26 -9.20
C LYS A 927 -9.40 -27.30 -7.69
N ASN A 928 -8.13 -27.21 -7.31
CA ASN A 928 -7.67 -27.27 -5.92
C ASN A 928 -8.22 -26.11 -5.07
N MET A 929 -8.41 -24.94 -5.67
CA MET A 929 -9.08 -23.80 -5.04
C MET A 929 -10.57 -24.07 -4.79
N PHE A 930 -11.29 -24.62 -5.76
CA PHE A 930 -12.73 -24.86 -5.68
C PHE A 930 -13.06 -26.01 -4.72
N GLU A 931 -12.27 -27.09 -4.69
CA GLU A 931 -12.37 -28.18 -3.72
C GLU A 931 -12.41 -27.69 -2.26
N VAL A 932 -11.65 -26.64 -1.93
CA VAL A 932 -11.62 -26.07 -0.56
C VAL A 932 -12.91 -25.29 -0.25
N ILE A 933 -13.48 -24.59 -1.24
CA ILE A 933 -14.55 -23.60 -1.00
C ILE A 933 -15.96 -24.05 -1.40
N TRP A 934 -16.12 -25.13 -2.18
CA TRP A 934 -17.40 -25.44 -2.84
C TRP A 934 -18.56 -25.60 -1.85
N MET A 935 -18.32 -26.15 -0.65
CA MET A 935 -19.37 -26.26 0.38
C MET A 935 -19.82 -24.87 0.86
N SER A 936 -18.88 -23.95 1.10
CA SER A 936 -19.19 -22.57 1.46
C SER A 936 -19.96 -21.87 0.34
N VAL A 937 -19.55 -22.06 -0.91
CA VAL A 937 -20.24 -21.54 -2.11
C VAL A 937 -21.67 -22.09 -2.20
N PHE A 938 -21.81 -23.41 -2.13
CA PHE A 938 -23.08 -24.13 -2.21
C PHE A 938 -24.07 -23.67 -1.15
N THR A 939 -23.63 -23.62 0.12
CA THR A 939 -24.48 -23.17 1.23
C THR A 939 -24.92 -21.72 1.05
N ALA A 940 -24.03 -20.83 0.58
CA ALA A 940 -24.37 -19.43 0.33
C ALA A 940 -25.42 -19.28 -0.79
N LEU A 941 -25.15 -19.88 -1.96
CA LEU A 941 -26.03 -19.78 -3.13
C LEU A 941 -27.38 -20.46 -2.90
N SER A 942 -27.42 -21.63 -2.25
CA SER A 942 -28.67 -22.32 -1.96
C SER A 942 -29.54 -21.56 -0.95
N ALA A 943 -28.94 -21.00 0.10
CA ALA A 943 -29.69 -20.20 1.08
C ALA A 943 -30.23 -18.91 0.46
N PHE A 944 -29.39 -18.20 -0.31
CA PHE A 944 -29.79 -16.97 -0.97
C PHE A 944 -30.86 -17.19 -2.04
N LEU A 945 -30.73 -18.22 -2.88
CA LEU A 945 -31.77 -18.57 -3.86
C LEU A 945 -33.08 -18.98 -3.18
N GLN A 946 -33.03 -19.59 -1.99
CA GLN A 946 -34.24 -19.91 -1.22
C GLN A 946 -34.94 -18.63 -0.72
N GLU A 947 -34.20 -17.68 -0.16
CA GLU A 947 -34.72 -16.40 0.37
C GLU A 947 -35.11 -15.37 -0.71
N ALA A 948 -34.46 -15.38 -1.89
CA ALA A 948 -34.62 -14.33 -2.90
C ALA A 948 -36.06 -14.19 -3.46
N GLU A 949 -36.57 -12.96 -3.53
CA GLU A 949 -37.89 -12.67 -4.14
C GLU A 949 -37.77 -11.80 -5.41
N ASP A 950 -36.71 -10.98 -5.53
CA ASP A 950 -36.46 -10.13 -6.68
C ASP A 950 -35.70 -10.86 -7.81
N LEU A 951 -36.01 -10.47 -9.06
CA LEU A 951 -35.43 -11.08 -10.26
C LEU A 951 -33.89 -10.98 -10.29
N ASP A 952 -33.33 -9.82 -9.92
CA ASP A 952 -31.87 -9.62 -9.91
C ASP A 952 -31.16 -10.59 -8.96
N SER A 953 -31.67 -10.78 -7.74
CA SER A 953 -31.12 -11.74 -6.77
C SER A 953 -31.28 -13.18 -7.24
N ILE A 954 -32.41 -13.52 -7.86
CA ILE A 954 -32.65 -14.85 -8.46
C ILE A 954 -31.63 -15.12 -9.57
N LEU A 955 -31.48 -14.21 -10.54
CA LEU A 955 -30.53 -14.34 -11.65
C LEU A 955 -29.08 -14.40 -11.16
N LEU A 956 -28.70 -13.56 -10.18
CA LEU A 956 -27.37 -13.58 -9.57
C LEU A 956 -27.06 -14.94 -8.93
N ALA A 957 -28.00 -15.50 -8.17
CA ALA A 957 -27.83 -16.81 -7.55
C ALA A 957 -27.71 -17.93 -8.59
N LEU A 958 -28.59 -17.94 -9.60
CA LEU A 958 -28.58 -18.90 -10.70
C LEU A 958 -27.30 -18.83 -11.53
N GLN A 959 -26.75 -17.63 -11.76
CA GLN A 959 -25.44 -17.45 -12.40
C GLN A 959 -24.32 -18.05 -11.55
N GLY A 960 -24.37 -17.92 -10.22
CA GLY A 960 -23.48 -18.61 -9.30
C GLY A 960 -23.57 -20.14 -9.40
N PHE A 961 -24.78 -20.70 -9.52
CA PHE A 961 -24.97 -22.14 -9.76
C PHE A 961 -24.35 -22.56 -11.10
N ARG A 962 -24.58 -21.80 -12.18
CA ARG A 962 -24.01 -22.06 -13.52
C ARG A 962 -22.48 -22.08 -13.49
N TYR A 963 -21.84 -21.08 -12.90
CA TYR A 963 -20.38 -21.03 -12.79
C TYR A 963 -19.82 -22.16 -11.93
N SER A 964 -20.47 -22.49 -10.81
CA SER A 964 -20.08 -23.61 -9.94
C SER A 964 -20.15 -24.96 -10.66
N ILE A 965 -21.22 -25.20 -11.43
CA ILE A 965 -21.40 -26.41 -12.25
C ILE A 965 -20.38 -26.44 -13.40
N THR A 966 -20.09 -25.29 -14.01
CA THR A 966 -19.08 -25.16 -15.07
C THR A 966 -17.70 -25.59 -14.57
N ILE A 967 -17.22 -25.03 -13.44
CA ILE A 967 -15.94 -25.44 -12.81
C ILE A 967 -15.93 -26.94 -12.52
N ALA A 968 -17.01 -27.47 -11.91
CA ALA A 968 -17.10 -28.89 -11.57
C ALA A 968 -17.15 -29.82 -12.81
N CYS A 969 -17.59 -29.34 -13.98
CA CYS A 969 -17.52 -30.08 -15.24
C CYS A 969 -16.13 -29.97 -15.90
N MET A 970 -15.48 -28.80 -15.81
CA MET A 970 -14.14 -28.58 -16.38
C MET A 970 -13.10 -29.53 -15.78
N PHE A 971 -13.18 -29.76 -14.46
CA PHE A 971 -12.22 -30.57 -13.70
C PHE A 971 -12.77 -31.93 -13.22
N GLU A 972 -13.89 -32.39 -13.80
CA GLU A 972 -14.46 -33.73 -13.60
C GLU A 972 -14.78 -34.06 -12.12
N MET A 973 -15.30 -33.06 -11.40
CA MET A 973 -15.62 -33.09 -9.98
C MET A 973 -17.04 -33.62 -9.75
N ASP A 974 -17.18 -34.95 -9.69
CA ASP A 974 -18.47 -35.65 -9.66
C ASP A 974 -19.38 -35.31 -8.48
N LEU A 975 -18.81 -35.21 -7.27
CA LEU A 975 -19.57 -34.95 -6.04
C LEU A 975 -20.21 -33.55 -6.08
N GLU A 976 -19.38 -32.57 -6.40
CA GLU A 976 -19.71 -31.15 -6.51
C GLU A 976 -20.74 -30.94 -7.64
N ARG A 977 -20.44 -31.45 -8.84
CA ARG A 977 -21.33 -31.35 -10.01
C ARG A 977 -22.73 -31.87 -9.68
N LYS A 978 -22.82 -33.03 -9.02
CA LYS A 978 -24.09 -33.64 -8.60
C LYS A 978 -24.80 -32.83 -7.50
N ALA A 979 -24.07 -32.30 -6.52
CA ALA A 979 -24.65 -31.50 -5.44
C ALA A 979 -25.31 -30.21 -5.94
N PHE A 980 -24.62 -29.46 -6.81
CA PHE A 980 -25.16 -28.24 -7.42
C PHE A 980 -26.32 -28.54 -8.38
N LEU A 981 -26.18 -29.51 -9.29
CA LEU A 981 -27.25 -29.88 -10.25
C LEU A 981 -28.51 -30.38 -9.56
N SER A 982 -28.41 -31.28 -8.58
CA SER A 982 -29.58 -31.83 -7.89
C SER A 982 -30.31 -30.77 -7.05
N THR A 983 -29.58 -29.76 -6.56
CA THR A 983 -30.18 -28.63 -5.84
C THR A 983 -30.86 -27.64 -6.79
N LEU A 984 -30.23 -27.33 -7.93
CA LEU A 984 -30.85 -26.52 -8.98
C LEU A 984 -32.11 -27.20 -9.56
N GLY A 985 -32.05 -28.52 -9.78
CA GLY A 985 -33.19 -29.36 -10.18
C GLY A 985 -34.38 -29.23 -9.23
N LYS A 986 -34.16 -29.23 -7.91
CA LYS A 986 -35.23 -29.01 -6.91
C LYS A 986 -35.90 -27.63 -7.02
N PHE A 987 -35.17 -26.58 -7.38
CA PHE A 987 -35.76 -25.25 -7.63
C PHE A 987 -36.49 -25.18 -8.98
N ALA A 988 -36.08 -26.00 -9.96
CA ALA A 988 -36.73 -26.17 -11.26
C ALA A 988 -37.93 -27.15 -11.24
N LEU A 989 -38.21 -27.84 -10.12
CA LEU A 989 -39.37 -28.73 -9.99
C LEU A 989 -40.69 -27.94 -10.00
N ILE A 990 -41.39 -28.00 -11.12
CA ILE A 990 -42.74 -27.45 -11.24
C ILE A 990 -43.74 -28.43 -10.61
N SER A 991 -44.39 -27.99 -9.53
CA SER A 991 -45.41 -28.77 -8.83
C SER A 991 -46.77 -28.59 -9.53
N GLY A 992 -47.30 -29.67 -10.12
CA GLY A 992 -48.39 -29.66 -11.12
C GLY A 992 -49.80 -29.28 -10.65
N ASN A 993 -49.94 -28.29 -9.75
CA ASN A 993 -51.19 -27.62 -9.37
C ASN A 993 -50.95 -26.21 -8.78
N ALA A 994 -49.74 -25.66 -8.89
CA ALA A 994 -49.37 -24.36 -8.30
C ALA A 994 -48.91 -23.36 -9.37
N ASP A 995 -49.27 -22.08 -9.21
CA ASP A 995 -48.82 -21.00 -10.09
C ASP A 995 -47.30 -21.04 -10.28
N VAL A 996 -46.85 -21.10 -11.54
CA VAL A 996 -45.42 -21.20 -11.86
C VAL A 996 -44.73 -19.91 -11.45
N LYS A 997 -43.94 -19.98 -10.37
CA LYS A 997 -43.21 -18.82 -9.85
C LYS A 997 -42.06 -18.45 -10.78
N LEU A 998 -41.79 -17.14 -10.90
CA LEU A 998 -40.67 -16.58 -11.67
C LEU A 998 -39.33 -17.30 -11.35
N LYS A 999 -39.06 -17.55 -10.06
CA LYS A 999 -37.89 -18.31 -9.58
C LYS A 999 -37.77 -19.70 -10.22
N THR A 1000 -38.88 -20.42 -10.36
CA THR A 1000 -38.92 -21.76 -10.96
C THR A 1000 -38.72 -21.69 -12.47
N MET A 1001 -39.29 -20.67 -13.16
CA MET A 1001 -39.04 -20.45 -14.59
C MET A 1001 -37.55 -20.20 -14.88
N GLU A 1002 -36.91 -19.29 -14.13
CA GLU A 1002 -35.48 -19.00 -14.36
C GLU A 1002 -34.57 -20.17 -13.94
N ALA A 1003 -34.95 -20.96 -12.93
CA ALA A 1003 -34.25 -22.19 -12.60
C ALA A 1003 -34.34 -23.24 -13.74
N VAL A 1004 -35.49 -23.36 -14.40
CA VAL A 1004 -35.66 -24.19 -15.60
C VAL A 1004 -34.81 -23.65 -16.76
N ASN A 1005 -34.81 -22.34 -17.02
CA ASN A 1005 -33.96 -21.73 -18.05
C ASN A 1005 -32.48 -22.05 -17.81
N ALA A 1006 -31.99 -21.90 -16.56
CA ALA A 1006 -30.62 -22.24 -16.18
C ALA A 1006 -30.31 -23.75 -16.39
N MET A 1007 -31.23 -24.65 -16.00
CA MET A 1007 -31.11 -26.10 -16.22
C MET A 1007 -31.04 -26.49 -17.71
N LEU A 1008 -31.66 -25.72 -18.61
CA LEU A 1008 -31.62 -25.95 -20.05
C LEU A 1008 -30.41 -25.29 -20.73
N GLU A 1009 -29.87 -24.21 -20.17
CA GLU A 1009 -28.70 -23.53 -20.73
C GLU A 1009 -27.37 -24.22 -20.38
N ILE A 1010 -27.24 -24.81 -19.18
CA ILE A 1010 -26.04 -25.53 -18.74
C ILE A 1010 -25.63 -26.67 -19.72
N PRO A 1011 -26.54 -27.57 -20.15
CA PRO A 1011 -26.21 -28.61 -21.14
C PRO A 1011 -25.83 -28.07 -22.51
N ARG A 1012 -26.36 -26.90 -22.90
CA ARG A 1012 -26.01 -26.23 -24.17
C ARG A 1012 -24.55 -25.75 -24.18
N LEU A 1013 -23.99 -25.47 -23.01
CA LEU A 1013 -22.59 -25.03 -22.84
C LEU A 1013 -21.62 -26.19 -22.57
N LEU A 1014 -22.05 -27.23 -21.83
CA LEU A 1014 -21.17 -28.29 -21.32
C LEU A 1014 -21.33 -29.65 -22.03
N GLY A 1015 -22.44 -29.87 -22.74
CA GLY A 1015 -22.69 -31.03 -23.58
C GLY A 1015 -22.44 -32.37 -22.87
N GLY A 1016 -21.60 -33.22 -23.47
CA GLY A 1016 -21.27 -34.54 -22.92
C GLY A 1016 -20.55 -34.53 -21.57
N ARG A 1017 -19.85 -33.43 -21.21
CA ARG A 1017 -19.06 -33.33 -19.96
C ARG A 1017 -19.93 -33.21 -18.70
N LEU A 1018 -21.25 -33.15 -18.84
CA LEU A 1018 -22.20 -33.19 -17.71
C LEU A 1018 -22.25 -34.59 -17.04
N GLY A 1019 -21.91 -35.66 -17.78
CA GLY A 1019 -21.96 -37.05 -17.29
C GLY A 1019 -23.34 -37.43 -16.73
N ASP A 1020 -23.35 -38.12 -15.59
CA ASP A 1020 -24.58 -38.48 -14.84
C ASP A 1020 -25.52 -37.29 -14.54
N GLY A 1021 -25.01 -36.05 -14.57
CA GLY A 1021 -25.80 -34.83 -14.42
C GLY A 1021 -26.91 -34.68 -15.46
N TRP A 1022 -26.83 -35.37 -16.60
CA TRP A 1022 -27.91 -35.45 -17.60
C TRP A 1022 -29.22 -36.00 -17.03
N THR A 1023 -29.20 -36.80 -15.95
CA THR A 1023 -30.43 -37.33 -15.35
C THR A 1023 -31.32 -36.20 -14.81
N GLU A 1024 -30.77 -35.23 -14.09
CA GLU A 1024 -31.54 -34.11 -13.53
C GLU A 1024 -32.10 -33.21 -14.65
N VAL A 1025 -31.35 -33.04 -15.75
CA VAL A 1025 -31.76 -32.29 -16.95
C VAL A 1025 -32.93 -32.97 -17.66
N VAL A 1026 -32.84 -34.28 -17.92
CA VAL A 1026 -33.89 -35.05 -18.59
C VAL A 1026 -35.16 -35.12 -17.72
N VAL A 1027 -35.02 -35.21 -16.39
CA VAL A 1027 -36.16 -35.10 -15.46
C VAL A 1027 -36.81 -33.71 -15.55
N CYS A 1028 -36.03 -32.63 -15.64
CA CYS A 1028 -36.55 -31.27 -15.84
C CYS A 1028 -37.33 -31.15 -17.17
N ILE A 1029 -36.78 -31.66 -18.28
CA ILE A 1029 -37.43 -31.66 -19.60
C ILE A 1029 -38.73 -32.47 -19.56
N SER A 1030 -38.72 -33.68 -18.99
CA SER A 1030 -39.90 -34.54 -18.88
C SER A 1030 -41.01 -33.91 -18.04
N ASN A 1031 -40.68 -33.12 -17.02
CA ASN A 1031 -41.67 -32.40 -16.22
C ASN A 1031 -42.26 -31.20 -16.96
N LEU A 1032 -41.47 -30.52 -17.80
CA LEU A 1032 -41.95 -29.44 -18.67
C LEU A 1032 -42.88 -29.97 -19.78
N GLU A 1033 -42.54 -31.10 -20.40
CA GLU A 1033 -43.37 -31.80 -21.38
C GLU A 1033 -44.73 -32.22 -20.77
N LYS A 1034 -44.72 -32.81 -19.56
CA LYS A 1034 -45.96 -33.19 -18.85
C LYS A 1034 -46.92 -32.02 -18.68
N LEU A 1035 -46.43 -30.82 -18.39
CA LEU A 1035 -47.27 -29.62 -18.26
C LEU A 1035 -47.86 -29.19 -19.59
N GLN A 1036 -47.06 -29.18 -20.66
CA GLN A 1036 -47.56 -28.93 -22.02
C GLN A 1036 -48.67 -29.92 -22.44
N THR A 1037 -48.64 -31.16 -21.93
CA THR A 1037 -49.69 -32.17 -22.17
C THR A 1037 -50.90 -32.11 -21.22
N VAL A 1038 -50.89 -31.24 -20.20
CA VAL A 1038 -51.99 -31.09 -19.23
C VAL A 1038 -52.85 -29.85 -19.49
N ASP A 1039 -52.30 -28.82 -20.12
CA ASP A 1039 -53.00 -27.60 -20.55
C ASP A 1039 -53.53 -27.66 -22.01
N GLY A 1040 -53.53 -28.85 -22.63
CA GLY A 1040 -54.02 -29.11 -23.99
C GLY A 1040 -55.19 -30.09 -24.04
#